data_AF-A0AAE2ZX65-F1
#
_entry.id   AF-A0AAE2ZX65-F1
#
_cell.length_a   1.000
_cell.length_b   1.000
_cell.length_c   1.000
_cell.angle_alpha   90.00
_cell.angle_beta   90.00
_cell.angle_gamma   90.00
#
_symmetry.space_group_name_H-M   'P 1'
#
loop_
_entity.id
_entity.type
_entity.pdbx_description
1 polymer ?
#
loop_
_entity_poly.entity_id
_entity_poly.type
_entity_poly.pdbx_seq_one_letter_code
_entity_poly.pdbx_strand_id
1 'polypeptide(L)'
;MKLKNVIQTKLAKTLVAALMIGSISNTGFTVQAEEATQNEQNDVVEMASASGNDSVVAVKEKTYPTIKTVILAGGTMAKYVGGQVASPNVWPNNYKPANGDFSLFAGHKMTLDDAETFKYLSVDNTGVDAEGKLTGSNGASWQCVGFVALDVNKYSDCKPADLLHYVYYGGDSEGTSYYKENCGKTLEDVKQYVNDNNGVLYGENVTESFMDQLLTTGRSFSGVTIATVWYVTTPTETWINYDGYDYRIPGVSAVDYYEYPTGTVTFEQNENGAVFHYISEGITITTTPELEQHWESGTGRVTYDATITITIHSNAPDKVRINLSDAIGYLNGTVAGGNAAEPGDTLYYNIKLVNESNKEYQYDPAKATIGTIPAAPKAGEKVTVLSSGFEGYEIGEVGAFCTLPRRILNAPLRDLGITAGKVTDAIVGEALLKKGYGSEEMKPEEVTQSCLAQYYLDWFNNTSREEGNKVYGFSELTAEELAILTNGTADTTVAESCSAVADALYYTTYHNVYTFDGEGLYDRMLKNGQEGSYADTRVSDLLKDGEVKITTNLNGVLANNGYQMTRYGFGMQFELSREPEVTPPVTTSPEPTPSATPEPTPTGTPDTTPTTPTTTPTAPPDTPDDSDDSDTPDTPGTPSEPATPVTPQVLGVRRQRVVSITDDPTPLADRAVLGASRRPRTGDDSNTWNRGFALSLTGLGAWLIIKKKQS
;
A
#
# COMPACT_ATOMS: atom_id res chain seq x y z
N MET A 1 -18.72 -61.52 -29.88
CA MET A 1 -18.68 -62.80 -29.14
C MET A 1 -18.82 -62.48 -27.66
N LYS A 2 -20.00 -62.59 -27.04
CA LYS A 2 -20.68 -63.80 -26.51
C LYS A 2 -19.88 -64.44 -25.34
N LEU A 3 -20.23 -64.19 -24.07
CA LEU A 3 -21.34 -64.72 -23.25
C LEU A 3 -21.02 -66.09 -22.60
N LYS A 4 -21.08 -66.09 -21.25
CA LYS A 4 -21.56 -67.14 -20.31
C LYS A 4 -20.63 -68.20 -19.70
N ASN A 5 -20.91 -68.43 -18.40
CA ASN A 5 -20.72 -69.60 -17.50
C ASN A 5 -19.48 -69.53 -16.55
N VAL A 6 -19.52 -69.78 -15.23
CA VAL A 6 -20.51 -70.42 -14.33
C VAL A 6 -20.12 -70.19 -12.83
N ILE A 7 -21.09 -69.76 -12.01
CA ILE A 7 -21.49 -70.21 -10.64
C ILE A 7 -20.47 -70.34 -9.49
N GLN A 8 -20.68 -69.53 -8.44
CA GLN A 8 -21.05 -69.94 -7.06
C GLN A 8 -21.82 -68.77 -6.38
N THR A 9 -23.00 -68.84 -5.75
CA THR A 9 -24.14 -69.76 -5.67
C THR A 9 -25.32 -68.91 -5.12
N LYS A 10 -26.51 -69.01 -5.72
CA LYS A 10 -27.80 -68.48 -5.21
C LYS A 10 -28.78 -69.66 -5.10
N LEU A 11 -29.75 -69.52 -4.16
CA LEU A 11 -31.07 -70.18 -4.06
C LEU A 11 -31.22 -71.48 -3.24
N ALA A 12 -31.99 -71.39 -2.14
CA ALA A 12 -33.39 -71.82 -1.99
C ALA A 12 -33.85 -71.52 -0.54
N LYS A 13 -34.86 -70.68 -0.23
CA LYS A 13 -36.32 -70.87 -0.30
C LYS A 13 -36.85 -72.22 0.22
N THR A 14 -37.59 -72.12 1.35
CA THR A 14 -38.79 -72.91 1.77
C THR A 14 -38.60 -73.99 2.86
N LEU A 15 -39.48 -73.92 3.89
CA LEU A 15 -39.90 -74.98 4.83
C LEU A 15 -38.84 -75.39 5.88
N VAL A 16 -39.10 -75.44 7.20
CA VAL A 16 -40.10 -76.21 7.96
C VAL A 16 -40.19 -75.53 9.36
N ALA A 17 -41.35 -75.21 9.92
CA ALA A 17 -42.24 -76.18 10.53
C ALA A 17 -43.71 -75.75 10.54
N ALA A 18 -44.56 -76.66 10.07
CA ALA A 18 -45.99 -76.67 10.30
C ALA A 18 -46.29 -77.44 11.60
N LEU A 19 -47.17 -76.94 12.46
CA LEU A 19 -48.50 -77.53 12.76
C LEU A 19 -49.23 -76.78 13.90
N MET A 20 -50.54 -77.04 13.98
CA MET A 20 -51.58 -76.56 14.94
C MET A 20 -52.31 -75.26 14.51
N ILE A 21 -53.34 -75.30 13.65
CA ILE A 21 -54.77 -75.75 13.78
C ILE A 21 -55.70 -74.71 14.46
N GLY A 22 -56.72 -74.27 13.68
CA GLY A 22 -58.07 -73.81 14.09
C GLY A 22 -58.15 -72.43 14.74
N SER A 23 -59.13 -71.54 14.51
CA SER A 23 -60.47 -71.66 13.90
C SER A 23 -61.13 -70.25 13.88
N ILE A 24 -61.83 -69.92 12.77
CA ILE A 24 -63.20 -69.32 12.65
C ILE A 24 -63.46 -67.99 13.43
N SER A 25 -63.89 -66.84 12.87
CA SER A 25 -65.11 -66.54 12.08
C SER A 25 -65.04 -65.07 11.60
N ASN A 26 -65.32 -64.70 10.33
CA ASN A 26 -66.64 -64.34 9.76
C ASN A 26 -67.31 -63.17 10.53
N THR A 27 -67.65 -62.00 9.98
CA THR A 27 -68.49 -61.62 8.81
C THR A 27 -68.36 -60.08 8.65
N GLY A 28 -68.45 -59.36 7.52
CA GLY A 28 -69.35 -59.45 6.37
C GLY A 28 -70.00 -58.07 6.14
N PHE A 29 -70.40 -57.81 4.89
CA PHE A 29 -71.29 -56.72 4.41
C PHE A 29 -70.74 -55.38 3.93
N THR A 30 -71.55 -54.79 3.05
CA THR A 30 -71.22 -54.20 1.75
C THR A 30 -72.25 -53.11 1.43
N VAL A 31 -71.80 -52.09 0.69
CA VAL A 31 -72.51 -51.15 -0.24
C VAL A 31 -73.42 -50.01 0.26
N GLN A 32 -73.22 -48.87 -0.42
CA GLN A 32 -74.13 -47.82 -0.94
C GLN A 32 -73.90 -46.43 -0.31
N ALA A 33 -73.29 -45.47 -1.03
CA ALA A 33 -73.81 -44.69 -2.17
C ALA A 33 -74.99 -43.79 -1.76
N GLU A 34 -74.74 -42.49 -1.58
CA GLU A 34 -75.51 -41.41 -2.22
C GLU A 34 -74.87 -40.04 -1.96
N GLU A 35 -74.80 -39.25 -3.02
CA GLU A 35 -74.50 -37.82 -3.05
C GLU A 35 -75.59 -37.03 -2.30
N ALA A 36 -75.25 -35.87 -1.74
CA ALA A 36 -75.86 -34.58 -2.11
C ALA A 36 -75.46 -33.41 -1.18
N THR A 37 -74.94 -32.37 -1.84
CA THR A 37 -75.21 -30.92 -1.67
C THR A 37 -74.97 -30.20 -0.33
N GLN A 38 -73.97 -29.29 -0.41
CA GLN A 38 -74.03 -27.83 -0.31
C GLN A 38 -74.71 -27.10 0.89
N ASN A 39 -73.99 -26.04 1.28
CA ASN A 39 -74.39 -24.78 1.92
C ASN A 39 -74.68 -24.83 3.43
N GLU A 40 -74.41 -23.82 4.24
CA GLU A 40 -73.59 -22.59 4.21
C GLU A 40 -73.71 -22.04 5.65
N GLN A 41 -72.62 -21.47 6.18
CA GLN A 41 -72.56 -20.33 7.12
C GLN A 41 -73.10 -20.37 8.58
N ASN A 42 -72.20 -19.85 9.43
CA ASN A 42 -72.37 -18.97 10.60
C ASN A 42 -72.52 -19.58 12.01
N ASP A 43 -71.38 -19.54 12.72
CA ASP A 43 -71.11 -18.75 13.95
C ASP A 43 -71.98 -18.87 15.22
N VAL A 44 -71.23 -18.86 16.35
CA VAL A 44 -71.55 -18.42 17.72
C VAL A 44 -71.75 -19.50 18.83
N VAL A 45 -70.67 -19.69 19.60
CA VAL A 45 -70.50 -19.66 21.07
C VAL A 45 -71.27 -20.62 22.01
N GLU A 46 -70.45 -21.37 22.77
CA GLU A 46 -70.58 -21.97 24.12
C GLU A 46 -71.92 -22.49 24.65
N MET A 47 -71.89 -23.73 25.16
CA MET A 47 -72.21 -24.03 26.58
C MET A 47 -71.82 -25.47 26.94
N ALA A 48 -71.15 -25.61 28.08
CA ALA A 48 -70.68 -26.86 28.66
C ALA A 48 -71.84 -27.75 29.17
N SER A 49 -71.67 -29.06 29.06
CA SER A 49 -72.24 -30.02 30.00
C SER A 49 -71.24 -31.15 30.23
N ALA A 50 -70.92 -31.38 31.51
CA ALA A 50 -70.01 -32.41 31.96
C ALA A 50 -70.79 -33.68 32.34
N SER A 51 -70.32 -34.84 31.89
CA SER A 51 -70.46 -36.10 32.63
C SER A 51 -69.29 -37.03 32.28
N GLY A 52 -68.47 -37.36 33.28
CA GLY A 52 -67.29 -38.20 33.12
C GLY A 52 -67.62 -39.67 32.90
N ASN A 53 -66.82 -40.37 32.08
CA ASN A 53 -65.63 -41.11 32.53
C ASN A 53 -64.93 -41.77 31.32
N ASP A 54 -63.62 -41.95 31.46
CA ASP A 54 -62.68 -42.63 30.56
C ASP A 54 -62.44 -42.02 29.18
N SER A 55 -61.84 -40.82 29.18
CA SER A 55 -61.10 -40.32 28.02
C SER A 55 -59.74 -41.04 27.93
N VAL A 56 -59.68 -42.11 27.14
CA VAL A 56 -58.46 -42.39 26.37
C VAL A 56 -58.30 -41.18 25.46
N VAL A 57 -57.36 -40.29 25.79
CA VAL A 57 -56.98 -39.19 24.91
C VAL A 57 -56.40 -39.83 23.65
N ALA A 58 -57.23 -39.96 22.62
CA ALA A 58 -56.73 -40.14 21.27
C ALA A 58 -55.92 -38.88 20.96
N VAL A 59 -54.60 -39.00 20.98
CA VAL A 59 -53.71 -37.99 20.39
C VAL A 59 -54.14 -37.89 18.93
N LYS A 60 -54.87 -36.83 18.57
CA LYS A 60 -55.07 -36.50 17.16
C LYS A 60 -53.68 -36.18 16.62
N GLU A 61 -53.11 -37.09 15.83
CA GLU A 61 -51.92 -36.78 15.04
C GLU A 61 -52.24 -35.57 14.18
N LYS A 62 -51.51 -34.47 14.41
CA LYS A 62 -51.63 -33.23 13.65
C LYS A 62 -51.28 -33.55 12.20
N THR A 63 -52.27 -33.50 11.31
CA THR A 63 -52.08 -33.86 9.91
C THR A 63 -51.56 -32.66 9.13
N TYR A 64 -50.36 -32.76 8.56
CA TYR A 64 -49.76 -31.72 7.74
C TYR A 64 -50.12 -31.89 6.25
N PRO A 65 -50.26 -30.78 5.49
CA PRO A 65 -50.48 -30.87 4.04
C PRO A 65 -49.25 -31.47 3.34
N THR A 66 -49.45 -32.04 2.14
CA THR A 66 -48.33 -32.53 1.32
C THR A 66 -47.44 -31.37 0.88
N ILE A 67 -46.22 -31.32 1.44
CA ILE A 67 -45.17 -30.37 1.05
C ILE A 67 -44.15 -31.09 0.16
N LYS A 68 -43.92 -30.55 -1.04
CA LYS A 68 -43.01 -31.13 -2.03
C LYS A 68 -41.57 -30.67 -1.84
N THR A 69 -41.37 -29.46 -1.32
CA THR A 69 -40.06 -28.84 -1.13
C THR A 69 -40.05 -27.94 0.11
N VAL A 70 -39.02 -28.05 0.94
CA VAL A 70 -38.68 -27.03 1.94
C VAL A 70 -37.40 -26.34 1.47
N ILE A 71 -37.40 -25.02 1.41
CA ILE A 71 -36.25 -24.23 0.96
C ILE A 71 -35.60 -23.59 2.17
N LEU A 72 -34.30 -23.80 2.36
CA LEU A 72 -33.50 -23.02 3.30
C LEU A 72 -32.78 -21.90 2.54
N ALA A 73 -33.20 -20.66 2.79
CA ALA A 73 -32.64 -19.46 2.18
C ALA A 73 -31.63 -18.79 3.13
N GLY A 74 -30.54 -18.29 2.56
CA GLY A 74 -29.54 -17.50 3.29
C GLY A 74 -28.49 -18.32 4.07
N GLY A 75 -28.54 -19.65 4.06
CA GLY A 75 -27.63 -20.51 4.84
C GLY A 75 -26.15 -20.43 4.46
N THR A 76 -25.85 -19.87 3.28
CA THR A 76 -24.49 -19.72 2.75
C THR A 76 -24.03 -18.25 2.70
N MET A 77 -24.86 -17.30 3.17
CA MET A 77 -24.55 -15.87 3.11
C MET A 77 -23.25 -15.49 3.83
N ALA A 78 -22.96 -16.09 4.98
CA ALA A 78 -21.73 -15.83 5.70
C ALA A 78 -20.48 -16.13 4.87
N LYS A 79 -20.50 -17.19 4.06
CA LYS A 79 -19.39 -17.53 3.16
C LYS A 79 -19.19 -16.47 2.07
N TYR A 80 -20.28 -16.03 1.42
CA TYR A 80 -20.18 -15.08 0.30
C TYR A 80 -19.92 -13.65 0.77
N VAL A 81 -20.73 -13.15 1.71
CA VAL A 81 -20.68 -11.76 2.19
C VAL A 81 -19.55 -11.56 3.19
N GLY A 82 -19.16 -12.61 3.93
CA GLY A 82 -17.94 -12.62 4.74
C GLY A 82 -16.64 -12.75 3.93
N GLY A 83 -16.68 -12.79 2.59
CA GLY A 83 -15.49 -12.72 1.75
C GLY A 83 -14.67 -14.01 1.63
N GLN A 84 -15.30 -15.18 1.81
CA GLN A 84 -14.70 -16.48 1.48
C GLN A 84 -14.99 -16.81 0.01
N VAL A 85 -13.95 -17.02 -0.80
CA VAL A 85 -14.01 -17.12 -2.27
C VAL A 85 -15.05 -18.15 -2.75
N ALA A 86 -16.22 -17.68 -3.22
CA ALA A 86 -17.21 -18.50 -3.90
C ALA A 86 -18.04 -17.68 -4.90
N SER A 87 -18.59 -18.36 -5.91
CA SER A 87 -19.42 -17.80 -7.00
C SER A 87 -20.59 -16.94 -6.47
N PRO A 88 -20.95 -15.81 -7.11
CA PRO A 88 -21.89 -14.81 -6.60
C PRO A 88 -23.36 -15.25 -6.47
N ASN A 89 -23.68 -16.52 -6.70
CA ASN A 89 -25.06 -17.00 -6.61
C ASN A 89 -25.36 -17.54 -5.21
N VAL A 90 -26.25 -16.87 -4.46
CA VAL A 90 -26.85 -17.43 -3.24
C VAL A 90 -27.84 -18.51 -3.66
N TRP A 91 -27.46 -19.78 -3.52
CA TRP A 91 -28.33 -20.89 -3.88
C TRP A 91 -29.26 -21.28 -2.73
N PRO A 92 -30.58 -21.32 -2.96
CA PRO A 92 -31.49 -21.95 -2.01
C PRO A 92 -31.22 -23.45 -1.93
N ASN A 93 -31.11 -24.00 -0.71
CA ASN A 93 -30.97 -25.43 -0.51
C ASN A 93 -32.35 -26.08 -0.39
N ASN A 94 -32.57 -27.11 -1.21
CA ASN A 94 -33.83 -27.85 -1.20
C ASN A 94 -33.73 -29.05 -0.25
N TYR A 95 -34.63 -29.10 0.72
CA TYR A 95 -34.92 -30.28 1.53
C TYR A 95 -35.27 -31.47 0.65
N LYS A 96 -34.69 -32.62 0.96
CA LYS A 96 -35.01 -33.89 0.32
C LYS A 96 -35.38 -34.89 1.41
N PRO A 97 -36.67 -35.00 1.77
CA PRO A 97 -37.08 -35.92 2.82
C PRO A 97 -36.67 -37.35 2.44
N ALA A 98 -36.09 -38.08 3.39
CA ALA A 98 -36.12 -39.54 3.34
C ALA A 98 -37.61 -39.95 3.41
N ASN A 99 -38.21 -40.24 2.25
CA ASN A 99 -39.57 -40.77 2.05
C ASN A 99 -40.74 -39.79 1.85
N GLY A 100 -40.51 -38.47 1.72
CA GLY A 100 -41.57 -37.55 1.28
C GLY A 100 -42.57 -37.06 2.34
N ASP A 101 -42.34 -37.36 3.63
CA ASP A 101 -43.23 -36.98 4.72
C ASP A 101 -42.75 -35.71 5.45
N PHE A 102 -43.58 -34.66 5.45
CA PHE A 102 -43.28 -33.38 6.09
C PHE A 102 -43.47 -33.41 7.61
N SER A 103 -44.26 -34.35 8.13
CA SER A 103 -44.47 -34.49 9.59
C SER A 103 -43.17 -34.85 10.32
N LEU A 104 -42.25 -35.55 9.63
CA LEU A 104 -40.93 -35.90 10.14
C LEU A 104 -40.01 -34.68 10.36
N PHE A 105 -40.39 -33.51 9.84
CA PHE A 105 -39.66 -32.27 10.09
C PHE A 105 -39.94 -31.72 11.50
N ALA A 106 -41.07 -32.09 12.13
CA ALA A 106 -41.33 -31.75 13.53
C ALA A 106 -40.34 -32.46 14.45
N GLY A 107 -39.73 -31.73 15.39
CA GLY A 107 -38.69 -32.26 16.28
C GLY A 107 -37.32 -32.42 15.63
N HIS A 108 -37.18 -32.11 14.33
CA HIS A 108 -35.89 -32.15 13.62
C HIS A 108 -34.95 -31.07 14.14
N LYS A 109 -33.66 -31.37 14.28
CA LYS A 109 -32.68 -30.39 14.75
C LYS A 109 -32.18 -29.50 13.62
N MET A 110 -32.28 -28.18 13.79
CA MET A 110 -31.88 -27.22 12.75
C MET A 110 -30.43 -26.77 12.88
N THR A 111 -29.58 -27.12 11.92
CA THR A 111 -28.18 -26.66 11.81
C THR A 111 -27.84 -26.27 10.36
N LEU A 112 -26.63 -25.77 10.13
CA LEU A 112 -26.08 -25.45 8.79
C LEU A 112 -25.09 -26.51 8.28
N ASP A 113 -25.07 -27.67 8.93
CA ASP A 113 -24.33 -28.87 8.52
C ASP A 113 -25.26 -30.08 8.61
N ASP A 114 -26.17 -30.16 7.65
CA ASP A 114 -27.23 -31.16 7.64
C ASP A 114 -27.51 -31.61 6.20
N ALA A 115 -26.48 -32.21 5.60
CA ALA A 115 -26.51 -32.67 4.22
C ALA A 115 -27.47 -33.86 4.00
N GLU A 116 -27.83 -34.55 5.07
CA GLU A 116 -28.79 -35.66 5.05
C GLU A 116 -30.23 -35.15 4.83
N THR A 117 -30.55 -34.00 5.44
CA THR A 117 -31.89 -33.39 5.40
C THR A 117 -31.99 -32.39 4.26
N PHE A 118 -31.00 -31.50 4.11
CA PHE A 118 -30.96 -30.46 3.09
C PHE A 118 -29.89 -30.74 2.03
N LYS A 119 -30.32 -30.81 0.77
CA LYS A 119 -29.40 -31.08 -0.32
C LYS A 119 -28.36 -29.96 -0.43
N TYR A 120 -27.08 -30.33 -0.40
CA TYR A 120 -25.93 -29.43 -0.51
C TYR A 120 -25.72 -28.48 0.69
N LEU A 121 -26.37 -28.72 1.83
CA LEU A 121 -26.07 -28.00 3.07
C LEU A 121 -24.99 -28.75 3.85
N SER A 122 -23.74 -28.29 3.77
CA SER A 122 -22.59 -28.87 4.50
C SER A 122 -21.63 -27.78 4.96
N VAL A 123 -20.77 -28.10 5.94
CA VAL A 123 -19.65 -27.25 6.37
C VAL A 123 -18.85 -26.71 5.17
N ASP A 124 -18.57 -27.56 4.17
CA ASP A 124 -17.82 -27.14 2.98
C ASP A 124 -18.52 -26.04 2.18
N ASN A 125 -19.86 -26.03 2.16
CA ASN A 125 -20.65 -25.07 1.38
C ASN A 125 -21.01 -23.81 2.17
N THR A 126 -21.22 -23.92 3.48
CA THR A 126 -21.60 -22.80 4.36
C THR A 126 -20.39 -22.12 5.00
N GLY A 127 -19.29 -22.86 5.18
CA GLY A 127 -18.05 -22.40 5.79
C GLY A 127 -18.13 -22.20 7.31
N VAL A 128 -19.27 -22.52 7.95
CA VAL A 128 -19.43 -22.33 9.39
C VAL A 128 -18.87 -23.50 10.19
N ASP A 129 -18.41 -23.24 11.41
CA ASP A 129 -18.04 -24.26 12.39
C ASP A 129 -19.27 -24.98 12.99
N ALA A 130 -19.02 -25.89 13.94
CA ALA A 130 -20.06 -26.68 14.60
C ALA A 130 -21.05 -25.82 15.42
N GLU A 131 -20.64 -24.60 15.79
CA GLU A 131 -21.43 -23.61 16.50
C GLU A 131 -22.17 -22.65 15.56
N GLY A 132 -22.07 -22.85 14.24
CA GLY A 132 -22.72 -22.02 13.24
C GLY A 132 -22.02 -20.67 13.02
N LYS A 133 -20.73 -20.56 13.34
CA LYS A 133 -19.94 -19.33 13.22
C LYS A 133 -18.94 -19.39 12.08
N LEU A 134 -18.63 -18.22 11.52
CA LEU A 134 -17.61 -18.05 10.48
C LEU A 134 -16.90 -16.71 10.69
N THR A 135 -15.58 -16.70 10.56
CA THR A 135 -14.81 -15.45 10.48
C THR A 135 -14.51 -15.14 9.02
N GLY A 136 -14.99 -13.98 8.57
CA GLY A 136 -14.77 -13.48 7.22
C GLY A 136 -13.33 -13.02 7.00
N SER A 137 -12.90 -12.95 5.74
CA SER A 137 -11.58 -12.40 5.36
C SER A 137 -11.44 -10.90 5.67
N ASN A 138 -12.58 -10.22 5.81
CA ASN A 138 -12.69 -8.85 6.31
C ASN A 138 -12.63 -8.75 7.85
N GLY A 139 -12.38 -9.86 8.56
CA GLY A 139 -12.33 -9.92 10.03
C GLY A 139 -13.69 -9.94 10.71
N ALA A 140 -14.80 -9.81 9.97
CA ALA A 140 -16.15 -9.86 10.54
C ALA A 140 -16.50 -11.27 11.01
N SER A 141 -16.98 -11.40 12.25
CA SER A 141 -17.51 -12.64 12.81
C SER A 141 -19.01 -12.74 12.52
N TRP A 142 -19.39 -13.73 11.72
CA TRP A 142 -20.76 -14.12 11.42
C TRP A 142 -21.19 -15.28 12.31
N GLN A 143 -22.40 -15.20 12.85
CA GLN A 143 -23.01 -16.26 13.66
C GLN A 143 -24.44 -16.51 13.19
N CYS A 144 -24.76 -17.75 12.83
CA CYS A 144 -26.14 -18.15 12.61
C CYS A 144 -26.86 -18.21 13.95
N VAL A 145 -27.88 -17.36 14.13
CA VAL A 145 -28.64 -17.29 15.39
C VAL A 145 -29.81 -18.26 15.38
N GLY A 146 -30.43 -18.46 14.21
CA GLY A 146 -31.59 -19.32 14.08
C GLY A 146 -32.29 -19.18 12.73
N PHE A 147 -33.53 -19.63 12.69
CA PHE A 147 -34.31 -19.83 11.48
C PHE A 147 -35.73 -19.33 11.68
N VAL A 148 -36.26 -18.57 10.72
CA VAL A 148 -37.64 -18.04 10.74
C VAL A 148 -38.35 -18.38 9.44
N ALA A 149 -39.69 -18.38 9.44
CA ALA A 149 -40.44 -18.53 8.18
C ALA A 149 -40.23 -17.28 7.31
N LEU A 150 -39.82 -17.47 6.05
CA LEU A 150 -39.66 -16.35 5.12
C LEU A 150 -41.05 -15.79 4.78
N ASP A 151 -41.26 -14.48 4.89
CA ASP A 151 -42.50 -13.85 4.42
C ASP A 151 -42.52 -13.81 2.88
N VAL A 152 -43.06 -14.86 2.26
CA VAL A 152 -43.09 -15.02 0.79
C VAL A 152 -44.04 -14.04 0.10
N ASN A 153 -44.89 -13.35 0.85
CA ASN A 153 -45.76 -12.29 0.32
C ASN A 153 -45.02 -10.95 0.21
N LYS A 154 -44.00 -10.74 1.04
CA LYS A 154 -43.15 -9.53 1.00
C LYS A 154 -41.90 -9.71 0.15
N TYR A 155 -41.32 -10.91 0.16
CA TYR A 155 -40.04 -11.19 -0.49
C TYR A 155 -40.21 -12.29 -1.54
N SER A 156 -39.82 -12.01 -2.79
CA SER A 156 -39.90 -12.97 -3.89
C SER A 156 -38.52 -13.32 -4.44
N ASP A 157 -38.28 -14.62 -4.62
CA ASP A 157 -37.14 -15.21 -5.33
C ASP A 157 -35.79 -15.34 -4.59
N CYS A 158 -35.77 -15.34 -3.24
CA CYS A 158 -34.52 -15.59 -2.47
C CYS A 158 -33.34 -14.70 -2.91
N LYS A 159 -33.61 -13.46 -3.36
CA LYS A 159 -32.57 -12.55 -3.84
C LYS A 159 -31.67 -12.13 -2.67
N PRO A 160 -30.37 -11.90 -2.90
CA PRO A 160 -29.46 -11.47 -1.85
C PRO A 160 -29.95 -10.23 -1.07
N ALA A 161 -30.53 -9.25 -1.76
CA ALA A 161 -31.07 -8.02 -1.15
C ALA A 161 -32.26 -8.27 -0.19
N ASP A 162 -33.08 -9.29 -0.45
CA ASP A 162 -34.21 -9.63 0.40
C ASP A 162 -33.75 -10.41 1.63
N LEU A 163 -32.74 -11.27 1.45
CA LEU A 163 -32.17 -12.06 2.55
C LEU A 163 -31.35 -11.23 3.54
N LEU A 164 -30.84 -10.08 3.11
CA LEU A 164 -30.17 -9.11 3.99
C LEU A 164 -31.08 -8.55 5.09
N HIS A 165 -32.41 -8.64 4.94
CA HIS A 165 -33.35 -8.29 6.00
C HIS A 165 -33.23 -9.21 7.24
N TYR A 166 -32.65 -10.39 7.07
CA TYR A 166 -32.42 -11.36 8.15
C TYR A 166 -30.96 -11.35 8.64
N VAL A 167 -30.19 -10.32 8.30
CA VAL A 167 -28.81 -10.10 8.78
C VAL A 167 -28.80 -8.90 9.72
N TYR A 168 -28.32 -9.12 10.95
CA TYR A 168 -28.25 -8.14 12.03
C TYR A 168 -26.81 -7.85 12.41
N TYR A 169 -26.53 -6.59 12.77
CA TYR A 169 -25.17 -6.11 13.02
C TYR A 169 -25.03 -5.58 14.44
N GLY A 170 -23.90 -5.91 15.08
CA GLY A 170 -23.55 -5.41 16.41
C GLY A 170 -23.09 -3.96 16.44
N GLY A 171 -22.54 -3.45 15.33
CA GLY A 171 -22.09 -2.05 15.20
C GLY A 171 -23.16 -1.12 14.62
N ASP A 172 -22.99 0.18 14.87
CA ASP A 172 -23.94 1.25 14.49
C ASP A 172 -23.68 1.85 13.09
N SER A 173 -22.80 1.26 12.27
CA SER A 173 -22.29 1.96 11.09
C SER A 173 -23.31 2.06 9.95
N GLU A 174 -23.42 3.26 9.36
CA GLU A 174 -24.24 3.54 8.17
C GLU A 174 -23.72 2.87 6.88
N GLY A 175 -22.56 2.19 6.93
CA GLY A 175 -21.88 1.63 5.75
C GLY A 175 -21.89 0.09 5.65
N THR A 176 -22.33 -0.64 6.68
CA THR A 176 -22.18 -2.12 6.73
C THR A 176 -23.47 -2.90 6.49
N SER A 177 -24.64 -2.27 6.60
CA SER A 177 -25.94 -2.94 6.42
C SER A 177 -26.81 -2.23 5.38
N TYR A 178 -27.59 -2.99 4.63
CA TYR A 178 -28.60 -2.44 3.71
C TYR A 178 -29.85 -1.92 4.45
N TYR A 179 -30.03 -2.29 5.73
CA TYR A 179 -31.20 -1.97 6.55
C TYR A 179 -30.75 -1.37 7.89
N LYS A 180 -30.93 -0.05 8.05
CA LYS A 180 -30.51 0.67 9.26
C LYS A 180 -31.17 0.13 10.53
N GLU A 181 -32.41 -0.38 10.45
CA GLU A 181 -33.09 -0.99 11.61
C GLU A 181 -32.42 -2.24 12.19
N ASN A 182 -31.53 -2.88 11.42
CA ASN A 182 -30.84 -4.11 11.81
C ASN A 182 -29.44 -3.86 12.42
N CYS A 183 -29.01 -2.61 12.53
CA CYS A 183 -27.76 -2.22 13.20
C CYS A 183 -27.95 -2.05 14.72
N GLY A 184 -26.83 -1.98 15.45
CA GLY A 184 -26.82 -1.74 16.89
C GLY A 184 -27.52 -2.81 17.74
N LYS A 185 -27.61 -4.05 17.24
CA LYS A 185 -28.26 -5.15 17.95
C LYS A 185 -27.26 -5.94 18.80
N THR A 186 -27.71 -6.41 19.95
CA THR A 186 -27.00 -7.46 20.69
C THR A 186 -27.37 -8.85 20.15
N LEU A 187 -26.54 -9.85 20.42
CA LEU A 187 -26.89 -11.25 20.10
C LEU A 187 -28.21 -11.68 20.75
N GLU A 188 -28.50 -11.20 21.96
CA GLU A 188 -29.75 -11.50 22.67
C GLU A 188 -30.96 -10.85 22.00
N ASP A 189 -30.84 -9.64 21.45
CA ASP A 189 -31.92 -9.01 20.68
C ASP A 189 -32.28 -9.85 19.45
N VAL A 190 -31.28 -10.42 18.77
CA VAL A 190 -31.50 -11.26 17.59
C VAL A 190 -32.11 -12.61 17.98
N LYS A 191 -31.69 -13.22 19.10
CA LYS A 191 -32.34 -14.43 19.63
C LYS A 191 -33.80 -14.16 19.99
N GLN A 192 -34.08 -13.02 20.62
CA GLN A 192 -35.44 -12.61 20.95
C GLN A 192 -36.28 -12.43 19.68
N TYR A 193 -35.73 -11.79 18.64
CA TYR A 193 -36.39 -11.69 17.33
C TYR A 193 -36.76 -13.06 16.75
N VAL A 194 -35.86 -14.05 16.81
CA VAL A 194 -36.16 -15.42 16.34
C VAL A 194 -37.33 -16.01 17.13
N ASN A 195 -37.33 -15.88 18.45
CA ASN A 195 -38.40 -16.39 19.31
C ASN A 195 -39.75 -15.70 19.07
N ASP A 196 -39.75 -14.37 18.97
CA ASP A 196 -40.97 -13.56 18.76
C ASP A 196 -41.65 -13.89 17.41
N ASN A 197 -40.87 -14.39 16.46
CA ASN A 197 -41.35 -14.84 15.15
C ASN A 197 -41.54 -16.36 15.07
N ASN A 198 -41.80 -17.02 16.22
CA ASN A 198 -41.89 -18.48 16.41
C ASN A 198 -40.83 -19.29 15.64
N GLY A 199 -39.63 -18.74 15.51
CA GLY A 199 -38.51 -19.37 14.84
C GLY A 199 -37.87 -20.47 15.69
N VAL A 200 -36.81 -21.05 15.15
CA VAL A 200 -36.00 -22.08 15.80
C VAL A 200 -34.59 -21.55 15.94
N LEU A 201 -34.06 -21.52 17.16
CA LEU A 201 -32.66 -21.13 17.40
C LEU A 201 -31.71 -22.18 16.81
N TYR A 202 -30.49 -21.76 16.46
CA TYR A 202 -29.50 -22.67 15.89
C TYR A 202 -29.19 -23.84 16.83
N GLY A 203 -29.26 -25.07 16.33
CA GLY A 203 -29.03 -26.30 17.10
C GLY A 203 -30.23 -26.83 17.88
N GLU A 204 -31.35 -26.11 17.87
CA GLU A 204 -32.61 -26.52 18.52
C GLU A 204 -33.53 -27.33 17.61
N ASN A 205 -34.51 -27.98 18.23
CA ASN A 205 -35.48 -28.81 17.52
C ASN A 205 -36.64 -27.97 16.98
N VAL A 206 -37.13 -28.32 15.79
CA VAL A 206 -38.32 -27.73 15.16
C VAL A 206 -39.54 -27.92 16.05
N THR A 207 -40.22 -26.81 16.33
CA THR A 207 -41.44 -26.76 17.15
C THR A 207 -42.70 -26.81 16.29
N GLU A 208 -43.82 -27.18 16.89
CA GLU A 208 -45.11 -27.15 16.19
C GLU A 208 -45.53 -25.72 15.79
N SER A 209 -45.19 -24.71 16.60
CA SER A 209 -45.48 -23.31 16.30
C SER A 209 -44.72 -22.82 15.07
N PHE A 210 -43.46 -23.22 14.92
CA PHE A 210 -42.67 -22.94 13.73
C PHE A 210 -43.28 -23.60 12.49
N MET A 211 -43.71 -24.86 12.61
CA MET A 211 -44.38 -25.59 11.54
C MET A 211 -45.66 -24.89 11.08
N ASP A 212 -46.50 -24.44 12.01
CA ASP A 212 -47.73 -23.72 11.69
C ASP A 212 -47.43 -22.37 11.00
N GLN A 213 -46.38 -21.67 11.45
CA GLN A 213 -45.95 -20.42 10.84
C GLN A 213 -45.37 -20.63 9.44
N LEU A 214 -44.62 -21.71 9.20
CA LEU A 214 -44.13 -22.05 7.86
C LEU A 214 -45.28 -22.31 6.88
N LEU A 215 -46.35 -22.96 7.32
CA LEU A 215 -47.52 -23.21 6.49
C LEU A 215 -48.35 -21.96 6.20
N THR A 216 -48.24 -20.94 7.04
CA THR A 216 -49.00 -19.68 6.94
C THR A 216 -48.21 -18.62 6.17
N THR A 217 -46.97 -18.36 6.60
CA THR A 217 -46.14 -17.25 6.14
C THR A 217 -45.08 -17.70 5.13
N GLY A 218 -44.54 -18.91 5.30
CA GLY A 218 -43.47 -19.47 4.46
C GLY A 218 -43.96 -20.16 3.19
N ARG A 219 -45.27 -20.32 3.00
CA ARG A 219 -45.83 -21.24 2.00
C ARG A 219 -46.02 -20.59 0.63
N SER A 220 -45.41 -21.19 -0.39
CA SER A 220 -45.62 -20.82 -1.80
C SER A 220 -45.93 -22.07 -2.63
N PHE A 221 -47.11 -22.07 -3.27
CA PHE A 221 -47.65 -23.19 -4.06
C PHE A 221 -47.58 -24.56 -3.32
N SER A 222 -46.55 -25.36 -3.62
CA SER A 222 -46.35 -26.72 -3.08
C SER A 222 -45.12 -26.86 -2.18
N GLY A 223 -44.50 -25.74 -1.79
CA GLY A 223 -43.35 -25.72 -0.89
C GLY A 223 -43.46 -24.68 0.22
N VAL A 224 -42.49 -24.72 1.14
CA VAL A 224 -42.31 -23.72 2.20
C VAL A 224 -40.86 -23.22 2.22
N THR A 225 -40.65 -21.97 2.64
CA THR A 225 -39.33 -21.35 2.68
C THR A 225 -38.98 -20.84 4.08
N ILE A 226 -37.76 -21.18 4.52
CA ILE A 226 -37.15 -20.81 5.79
C ILE A 226 -36.04 -19.79 5.50
N ALA A 227 -35.97 -18.69 6.25
CA ALA A 227 -34.87 -17.74 6.22
C ALA A 227 -33.88 -18.02 7.35
N THR A 228 -32.59 -17.97 7.03
CA THR A 228 -31.50 -18.05 8.01
C THR A 228 -31.24 -16.66 8.60
N VAL A 229 -31.21 -16.57 9.93
CA VAL A 229 -30.97 -15.32 10.66
C VAL A 229 -29.51 -15.26 11.10
N TRP A 230 -28.81 -14.20 10.68
CA TRP A 230 -27.40 -13.98 10.97
C TRP A 230 -27.18 -12.82 11.93
N TYR A 231 -26.21 -12.96 12.82
CA TYR A 231 -25.64 -11.88 13.62
C TYR A 231 -24.19 -11.66 13.23
N VAL A 232 -23.82 -10.41 12.96
CA VAL A 232 -22.51 -10.02 12.46
C VAL A 232 -21.86 -9.01 13.39
N THR A 233 -20.64 -9.32 13.83
CA THR A 233 -19.79 -8.41 14.61
C THR A 233 -18.53 -8.12 13.82
N THR A 234 -18.27 -6.85 13.55
CA THR A 234 -16.95 -6.42 13.05
C THR A 234 -16.06 -6.14 14.25
N PRO A 235 -14.76 -6.47 14.20
CA PRO A 235 -13.82 -6.07 15.25
C PRO A 235 -13.92 -4.56 15.45
N THR A 236 -14.04 -4.11 16.70
CA THR A 236 -13.78 -2.70 17.03
C THR A 236 -12.30 -2.47 16.82
N GLU A 237 -11.91 -1.86 15.70
CA GLU A 237 -10.58 -1.30 15.57
C GLU A 237 -10.42 -0.22 16.64
N THR A 238 -9.56 -0.47 17.64
CA THR A 238 -9.15 0.56 18.58
C THR A 238 -8.24 1.51 17.81
N TRP A 239 -8.80 2.60 17.32
CA TRP A 239 -8.05 3.67 16.69
C TRP A 239 -7.53 4.63 17.75
N ILE A 240 -6.21 4.81 17.82
CA ILE A 240 -5.54 5.74 18.74
C ILE A 240 -5.06 6.93 17.93
N ASN A 241 -5.46 8.14 18.33
CA ASN A 241 -4.84 9.37 17.86
C ASN A 241 -3.64 9.68 18.76
N TYR A 242 -2.43 9.68 18.19
CA TYR A 242 -1.22 9.97 18.96
C TYR A 242 -0.88 11.47 18.87
N ASP A 243 -0.23 11.97 19.92
CA ASP A 243 0.28 13.35 19.99
C ASP A 243 1.82 13.36 19.98
N GLY A 244 2.41 14.55 19.80
CA GLY A 244 3.85 14.74 19.95
C GLY A 244 4.67 14.46 18.68
N TYR A 245 4.03 14.44 17.51
CA TYR A 245 4.70 14.29 16.23
C TYR A 245 5.67 15.44 15.91
N ASP A 246 6.80 15.09 15.32
CA ASP A 246 7.78 16.02 14.75
C ASP A 246 7.73 15.93 13.22
N TYR A 247 7.16 16.97 12.60
CA TYR A 247 7.05 17.05 11.15
C TYR A 247 8.31 17.65 10.48
N ARG A 248 9.32 18.04 11.25
CA ARG A 248 10.50 18.73 10.70
C ARG A 248 11.33 17.77 9.87
N ILE A 249 11.58 18.15 8.62
CA ILE A 249 12.58 17.51 7.77
C ILE A 249 13.94 18.15 8.06
N PRO A 250 15.01 17.36 8.29
CA PRO A 250 16.34 17.93 8.49
C PRO A 250 16.81 18.66 7.24
N GLY A 251 17.21 19.92 7.40
CA GLY A 251 17.62 20.76 6.28
C GLY A 251 19.02 20.45 5.75
N VAL A 252 19.26 20.80 4.49
CA VAL A 252 20.60 20.84 3.86
C VAL A 252 20.85 22.22 3.25
N SER A 253 22.10 22.61 3.05
CA SER A 253 22.39 23.91 2.42
C SER A 253 22.01 23.89 0.95
N ALA A 254 21.27 24.90 0.49
CA ALA A 254 21.10 25.17 -0.92
C ALA A 254 22.46 25.39 -1.60
N VAL A 255 22.57 24.95 -2.85
CA VAL A 255 23.76 25.21 -3.65
C VAL A 255 23.71 26.66 -4.16
N ASP A 256 24.73 27.44 -3.80
CA ASP A 256 24.93 28.79 -4.33
C ASP A 256 25.55 28.69 -5.72
N TYR A 257 24.68 28.51 -6.72
CA TYR A 257 25.10 28.28 -8.10
C TYR A 257 25.81 29.51 -8.69
N TYR A 258 26.91 29.30 -9.40
CA TYR A 258 27.63 30.38 -10.08
C TYR A 258 26.72 31.05 -11.09
N GLU A 259 26.51 32.35 -10.93
CA GLU A 259 25.83 33.18 -11.91
C GLU A 259 26.76 33.50 -13.08
N TYR A 260 26.16 33.56 -14.25
CA TYR A 260 26.87 33.89 -15.47
C TYR A 260 26.43 35.26 -16.02
N PRO A 261 27.34 36.01 -16.66
CA PRO A 261 26.98 37.29 -17.28
C PRO A 261 25.88 37.13 -18.33
N THR A 262 24.97 38.11 -18.40
CA THR A 262 23.91 38.09 -19.41
C THR A 262 24.52 38.10 -20.83
N GLY A 263 24.01 37.22 -21.70
CA GLY A 263 24.47 37.11 -23.10
C GLY A 263 25.56 36.07 -23.36
N THR A 264 25.97 35.30 -22.35
CA THR A 264 26.90 34.15 -22.49
C THR A 264 26.21 32.85 -22.89
N VAL A 265 24.88 32.78 -22.84
CA VAL A 265 24.08 31.60 -23.20
C VAL A 265 23.41 31.84 -24.55
N THR A 266 23.58 30.89 -25.47
CA THR A 266 22.90 30.82 -26.77
C THR A 266 22.31 29.43 -26.98
N PHE A 267 21.28 29.36 -27.84
CA PHE A 267 20.75 28.10 -28.35
C PHE A 267 20.98 28.09 -29.85
N GLU A 268 21.78 27.16 -30.33
CA GLU A 268 22.18 27.08 -31.73
C GLU A 268 21.50 25.92 -32.42
N GLN A 269 20.82 26.17 -33.54
CA GLN A 269 20.24 25.11 -34.35
C GLN A 269 21.24 24.65 -35.41
N ASN A 270 21.63 23.38 -35.36
CA ASN A 270 22.45 22.71 -36.37
C ASN A 270 21.61 21.69 -37.16
N GLU A 271 22.24 20.98 -38.10
CA GLU A 271 21.58 19.96 -38.94
C GLU A 271 20.94 18.82 -38.14
N ASN A 272 21.42 18.59 -36.91
CA ASN A 272 20.97 17.54 -36.00
C ASN A 272 20.00 18.04 -34.91
N GLY A 273 19.73 19.34 -34.82
CA GLY A 273 18.81 19.93 -33.85
C GLY A 273 19.34 21.17 -33.13
N ALA A 274 18.57 21.68 -32.17
CA ALA A 274 19.02 22.76 -31.28
C ALA A 274 20.03 22.22 -30.27
N VAL A 275 21.04 23.00 -29.91
CA VAL A 275 22.06 22.66 -28.91
C VAL A 275 22.20 23.81 -27.93
N PHE A 276 22.40 23.51 -26.65
CA PHE A 276 22.75 24.51 -25.65
C PHE A 276 24.21 24.90 -25.79
N HIS A 277 24.48 26.20 -25.85
CA HIS A 277 25.83 26.76 -25.89
C HIS A 277 26.00 27.79 -24.79
N TYR A 278 27.06 27.63 -24.04
CA TYR A 278 27.53 28.63 -23.09
C TYR A 278 28.95 29.03 -23.45
N ILE A 279 29.25 30.34 -23.46
CA ILE A 279 30.58 30.87 -23.75
C ILE A 279 30.88 32.00 -22.77
N SER A 280 31.90 31.83 -21.93
CA SER A 280 32.38 32.87 -21.02
C SER A 280 33.81 32.63 -20.61
N GLU A 281 34.60 33.70 -20.46
CA GLU A 281 35.97 33.67 -19.88
C GLU A 281 36.84 32.51 -20.39
N GLY A 282 36.83 32.23 -21.69
CA GLY A 282 37.63 31.14 -22.28
C GLY A 282 37.11 29.73 -21.95
N ILE A 283 35.85 29.59 -21.58
CA ILE A 283 35.15 28.32 -21.37
C ILE A 283 34.02 28.23 -22.39
N THR A 284 33.81 27.04 -22.93
CA THR A 284 32.58 26.71 -23.66
C THR A 284 31.92 25.47 -23.07
N ILE A 285 30.60 25.49 -22.91
CA ILE A 285 29.82 24.29 -22.58
C ILE A 285 28.85 24.04 -23.72
N THR A 286 28.86 22.84 -24.27
CA THR A 286 27.92 22.40 -25.30
C THR A 286 27.23 21.10 -24.92
N THR A 287 26.08 20.81 -25.52
CA THR A 287 25.36 19.56 -25.28
C THR A 287 25.12 18.78 -26.58
N THR A 288 24.67 17.52 -26.46
CA THR A 288 23.88 16.90 -27.55
C THR A 288 22.57 17.67 -27.75
N PRO A 289 21.90 17.52 -28.91
CA PRO A 289 20.67 18.24 -29.17
C PRO A 289 19.51 17.87 -28.23
N GLU A 290 19.46 16.60 -27.83
CA GLU A 290 18.47 16.03 -26.92
C GLU A 290 19.08 14.89 -26.09
N LEU A 291 18.34 14.46 -25.08
CA LEU A 291 18.51 13.15 -24.44
C LEU A 291 18.03 12.05 -25.41
N GLU A 292 18.98 11.32 -25.99
CA GLU A 292 18.72 10.29 -26.99
C GLU A 292 18.08 9.06 -26.34
N GLN A 293 16.90 8.68 -26.82
CA GLN A 293 16.15 7.56 -26.27
C GLN A 293 16.63 6.22 -26.86
N HIS A 294 16.92 5.26 -25.98
CA HIS A 294 17.29 3.90 -26.32
C HIS A 294 16.36 2.88 -25.68
N TRP A 295 15.86 1.95 -26.50
CA TRP A 295 14.94 0.90 -26.07
C TRP A 295 15.71 -0.40 -25.80
N GLU A 296 15.65 -0.90 -24.56
CA GLU A 296 16.21 -2.19 -24.23
C GLU A 296 15.24 -3.31 -24.61
N SER A 297 15.65 -4.12 -25.59
CA SER A 297 14.82 -5.20 -26.13
C SER A 297 14.48 -6.25 -25.08
N GLY A 298 13.19 -6.52 -24.89
CA GLY A 298 12.70 -7.60 -24.03
C GLY A 298 12.56 -7.26 -22.53
N THR A 299 13.16 -6.15 -22.06
CA THR A 299 12.99 -5.68 -20.66
C THR A 299 11.94 -4.58 -20.54
N GLY A 300 11.69 -3.86 -21.63
CA GLY A 300 10.80 -2.69 -21.64
C GLY A 300 11.34 -1.51 -20.87
N ARG A 301 12.65 -1.51 -20.54
CA ARG A 301 13.35 -0.36 -19.95
C ARG A 301 13.77 0.61 -21.05
N VAL A 302 13.61 1.89 -20.77
CA VAL A 302 14.13 2.96 -21.62
C VAL A 302 15.32 3.59 -20.93
N THR A 303 16.39 3.80 -21.68
CA THR A 303 17.51 4.61 -21.24
C THR A 303 17.63 5.84 -22.12
N TYR A 304 18.15 6.91 -21.54
CA TYR A 304 18.39 8.17 -22.22
C TYR A 304 19.85 8.53 -22.07
N ASP A 305 20.48 8.95 -23.16
CA ASP A 305 21.89 9.32 -23.18
C ASP A 305 22.06 10.74 -23.73
N ALA A 306 22.82 11.56 -23.02
CA ALA A 306 23.26 12.86 -23.52
C ALA A 306 24.75 13.07 -23.22
N THR A 307 25.39 13.92 -24.01
CA THR A 307 26.76 14.37 -23.73
C THR A 307 26.76 15.87 -23.44
N ILE A 308 27.45 16.27 -22.36
CA ILE A 308 27.77 17.65 -22.04
C ILE A 308 29.28 17.80 -22.20
N THR A 309 29.74 18.65 -23.09
CA THR A 309 31.18 18.88 -23.34
C THR A 309 31.58 20.24 -22.78
N ILE A 310 32.60 20.25 -21.92
CA ILE A 310 33.22 21.43 -21.36
C ILE A 310 34.56 21.61 -22.06
N THR A 311 34.75 22.72 -22.76
CA THR A 311 36.01 23.08 -23.41
C THR A 311 36.65 24.26 -22.68
N ILE A 312 37.90 24.08 -22.24
CA ILE A 312 38.72 25.16 -21.65
C ILE A 312 39.71 25.64 -22.70
N HIS A 313 39.55 26.88 -23.15
CA HIS A 313 40.33 27.51 -24.21
C HIS A 313 41.62 28.15 -23.70
N SER A 314 42.53 28.48 -24.63
CA SER A 314 43.82 29.15 -24.34
C SER A 314 43.73 30.48 -23.59
N ASN A 315 42.62 31.19 -23.70
CA ASN A 315 42.35 32.44 -22.99
C ASN A 315 41.65 32.26 -21.64
N ALA A 316 41.43 31.02 -21.17
CA ALA A 316 40.80 30.76 -19.89
C ALA A 316 41.62 31.31 -18.71
N PRO A 317 40.98 31.84 -17.65
CA PRO A 317 41.65 32.35 -16.45
C PRO A 317 42.33 31.21 -15.68
N ASP A 318 43.21 31.56 -14.74
CA ASP A 318 43.85 30.55 -13.88
C ASP A 318 42.87 29.88 -12.91
N LYS A 319 41.68 30.43 -12.72
CA LYS A 319 40.60 29.86 -11.91
C LYS A 319 39.31 29.86 -12.72
N VAL A 320 38.78 28.67 -12.96
CA VAL A 320 37.68 28.38 -13.88
C VAL A 320 36.49 27.89 -13.06
N ARG A 321 35.36 28.59 -13.14
CA ARG A 321 34.11 28.21 -12.48
C ARG A 321 33.14 27.63 -13.50
N ILE A 322 32.65 26.43 -13.21
CA ILE A 322 31.77 25.68 -14.10
C ILE A 322 30.48 25.36 -13.36
N ASN A 323 29.37 25.83 -13.90
CA ASN A 323 27.99 25.53 -13.51
C ASN A 323 27.27 24.89 -14.72
N LEU A 324 26.78 23.67 -14.52
CA LEU A 324 26.14 22.84 -15.54
C LEU A 324 24.61 22.90 -15.50
N SER A 325 24.02 23.66 -14.58
CA SER A 325 22.58 23.64 -14.29
C SER A 325 21.72 23.97 -15.52
N ASP A 326 22.09 24.98 -16.30
CA ASP A 326 21.34 25.36 -17.50
C ASP A 326 21.44 24.30 -18.62
N ALA A 327 22.62 23.69 -18.79
CA ALA A 327 22.84 22.61 -19.76
C ALA A 327 22.03 21.36 -19.39
N ILE A 328 22.02 20.98 -18.11
CA ILE A 328 21.20 19.88 -17.58
C ILE A 328 19.70 20.22 -17.72
N GLY A 329 19.31 21.45 -17.39
CA GLY A 329 17.94 21.94 -17.51
C GLY A 329 17.44 21.92 -18.96
N TYR A 330 18.28 22.32 -19.91
CA TYR A 330 18.00 22.23 -21.34
C TYR A 330 17.72 20.78 -21.75
N LEU A 331 18.62 19.86 -21.41
CA LEU A 331 18.49 18.43 -21.73
C LEU A 331 17.22 17.82 -21.10
N ASN A 332 16.95 18.12 -19.84
CA ASN A 332 15.72 17.66 -19.16
C ASN A 332 14.46 18.22 -19.82
N GLY A 333 14.55 19.40 -20.44
CA GLY A 333 13.47 19.98 -21.23
C GLY A 333 13.14 19.22 -22.52
N THR A 334 14.06 18.38 -23.04
CA THR A 334 13.84 17.63 -24.29
C THR A 334 13.04 16.34 -24.07
N VAL A 335 13.03 15.78 -22.86
CA VAL A 335 12.24 14.59 -22.51
C VAL A 335 10.81 14.96 -22.12
N ALA A 336 10.01 15.31 -23.12
CA ALA A 336 8.62 15.73 -22.94
C ALA A 336 7.65 15.05 -23.93
N GLY A 337 6.35 15.09 -23.62
CA GLY A 337 5.30 14.56 -24.50
C GLY A 337 5.46 13.06 -24.75
N GLY A 338 5.52 12.66 -26.04
CA GLY A 338 5.71 11.25 -26.43
C GLY A 338 7.10 10.68 -26.13
N ASN A 339 8.07 11.53 -25.80
CA ASN A 339 9.44 11.16 -25.41
C ASN A 339 9.69 11.34 -23.90
N ALA A 340 8.63 11.59 -23.12
CA ALA A 340 8.74 11.82 -21.68
C ALA A 340 9.37 10.62 -20.97
N ALA A 341 10.34 10.90 -20.09
CA ALA A 341 10.89 9.87 -19.22
C ALA A 341 9.82 9.40 -18.22
N GLU A 342 9.65 8.09 -18.11
CA GLU A 342 8.72 7.46 -17.19
C GLU A 342 9.44 6.96 -15.93
N PRO A 343 8.73 6.78 -14.80
CA PRO A 343 9.24 6.05 -13.65
C PRO A 343 9.88 4.71 -14.04
N GLY A 344 11.13 4.51 -13.65
CA GLY A 344 11.95 3.34 -13.99
C GLY A 344 12.96 3.59 -15.12
N ASP A 345 12.80 4.65 -15.90
CA ASP A 345 13.74 5.01 -16.95
C ASP A 345 15.03 5.60 -16.38
N THR A 346 16.14 5.37 -17.07
CA THR A 346 17.47 5.79 -16.62
C THR A 346 18.02 6.87 -17.55
N LEU A 347 18.46 8.00 -16.98
CA LEU A 347 19.06 9.10 -17.72
C LEU A 347 20.56 9.16 -17.42
N TYR A 348 21.37 9.14 -18.48
CA TYR A 348 22.81 9.22 -18.43
C TYR A 348 23.29 10.58 -18.95
N TYR A 349 23.99 11.32 -18.10
CA TYR A 349 24.68 12.55 -18.48
C TYR A 349 26.17 12.25 -18.56
N ASN A 350 26.68 12.14 -19.79
CA ASN A 350 28.10 11.93 -20.06
C ASN A 350 28.79 13.29 -20.12
N ILE A 351 29.54 13.64 -19.09
CA ILE A 351 30.26 14.92 -19.00
C ILE A 351 31.68 14.70 -19.53
N LYS A 352 32.10 15.53 -20.49
CA LYS A 352 33.43 15.48 -21.10
C LYS A 352 34.18 16.76 -20.85
N LEU A 353 35.48 16.67 -20.60
CA LEU A 353 36.37 17.80 -20.43
C LEU A 353 37.44 17.81 -21.52
N VAL A 354 37.48 18.90 -22.29
CA VAL A 354 38.48 19.15 -23.34
C VAL A 354 39.31 20.34 -22.93
N ASN A 355 40.58 20.11 -22.60
CA ASN A 355 41.51 21.17 -22.22
C ASN A 355 42.40 21.58 -23.40
N GLU A 356 42.08 22.71 -24.03
CA GLU A 356 42.83 23.33 -25.13
C GLU A 356 43.65 24.53 -24.65
N SER A 357 43.76 24.72 -23.33
CA SER A 357 44.32 25.94 -22.76
C SER A 357 45.84 26.00 -22.72
N ASN A 358 46.50 24.84 -22.92
CA ASN A 358 47.91 24.60 -22.61
C ASN A 358 48.28 24.83 -21.12
N LYS A 359 47.29 24.96 -20.23
CA LYS A 359 47.48 25.04 -18.78
C LYS A 359 47.09 23.70 -18.15
N GLU A 360 47.85 23.24 -17.16
CA GLU A 360 47.44 22.14 -16.31
C GLU A 360 46.50 22.67 -15.22
N TYR A 361 45.30 22.10 -15.14
CA TYR A 361 44.31 22.42 -14.12
C TYR A 361 44.22 21.28 -13.10
N GLN A 362 44.11 21.67 -11.85
CA GLN A 362 43.84 20.82 -10.70
C GLN A 362 42.42 21.14 -10.21
N TYR A 363 41.75 20.14 -9.66
CA TYR A 363 40.49 20.36 -8.96
C TYR A 363 40.78 20.85 -7.54
N ASP A 364 40.05 21.87 -7.09
CA ASP A 364 40.09 22.33 -5.70
C ASP A 364 39.15 21.42 -4.88
N PRO A 365 39.66 20.53 -4.01
CA PRO A 365 38.84 19.59 -3.26
C PRO A 365 37.73 20.30 -2.49
N ALA A 366 36.59 19.62 -2.34
CA ALA A 366 35.39 20.17 -1.69
C ALA A 366 34.76 21.40 -2.38
N LYS A 367 35.15 21.76 -3.60
CA LYS A 367 34.49 22.83 -4.40
C LYS A 367 33.45 22.32 -5.40
N ALA A 368 33.30 21.01 -5.55
CA ALA A 368 32.23 20.43 -6.33
C ALA A 368 30.96 20.27 -5.47
N THR A 369 29.82 20.67 -6.04
CA THR A 369 28.51 20.54 -5.39
C THR A 369 27.47 20.07 -6.39
N ILE A 370 26.58 19.19 -5.93
CA ILE A 370 25.37 18.77 -6.64
C ILE A 370 24.16 19.11 -5.77
N GLY A 371 23.04 19.51 -6.36
CA GLY A 371 21.84 19.75 -5.57
C GLY A 371 20.60 20.02 -6.39
N THR A 372 19.49 20.30 -5.72
CA THR A 372 18.27 20.78 -6.34
C THR A 372 18.49 22.13 -7.01
N ILE A 373 17.56 22.53 -7.88
CA ILE A 373 17.51 23.85 -8.51
C ILE A 373 16.18 24.52 -8.19
N PRO A 374 16.13 25.85 -8.02
CA PRO A 374 14.88 26.56 -7.82
C PRO A 374 13.92 26.29 -8.98
N ALA A 375 12.66 26.01 -8.67
CA ALA A 375 11.64 25.87 -9.69
C ALA A 375 11.32 27.23 -10.31
N ALA A 376 11.90 27.54 -11.47
CA ALA A 376 11.56 28.75 -12.20
C ALA A 376 10.19 28.60 -12.88
N PRO A 377 9.17 29.42 -12.56
CA PRO A 377 7.95 29.47 -13.34
C PRO A 377 8.25 29.89 -14.78
N LYS A 378 7.57 29.28 -15.76
CA LYS A 378 7.59 29.81 -17.13
C LYS A 378 6.93 31.20 -17.13
N ALA A 379 7.33 32.05 -18.08
CA ALA A 379 6.75 33.39 -18.20
C ALA A 379 5.21 33.33 -18.25
N GLY A 380 4.55 33.96 -17.28
CA GLY A 380 3.08 33.98 -17.14
C GLY A 380 2.48 32.85 -16.29
N GLU A 381 3.26 31.90 -15.78
CA GLU A 381 2.80 30.92 -14.79
C GLU A 381 2.63 31.60 -13.42
N LYS A 382 1.54 31.29 -12.73
CA LYS A 382 1.34 31.68 -11.32
C LYS A 382 2.02 30.63 -10.44
N VAL A 383 2.77 31.10 -9.43
CA VAL A 383 3.33 30.26 -8.37
C VAL A 383 2.39 30.34 -7.17
N THR A 384 1.92 29.18 -6.71
CA THR A 384 1.24 29.06 -5.42
C THR A 384 2.20 28.35 -4.48
N VAL A 385 2.86 29.14 -3.63
CA VAL A 385 3.79 28.64 -2.62
C VAL A 385 3.00 27.99 -1.49
N LEU A 386 3.38 26.77 -1.13
CA LEU A 386 2.80 26.02 -0.02
C LEU A 386 3.74 25.95 1.18
N SER A 387 5.03 25.71 0.94
CA SER A 387 6.07 25.57 1.97
C SER A 387 7.46 25.85 1.39
N SER A 388 8.50 25.50 2.14
CA SER A 388 9.90 25.52 1.71
C SER A 388 10.49 24.11 1.76
N GLY A 389 11.21 23.71 0.71
CA GLY A 389 11.97 22.46 0.67
C GLY A 389 13.07 22.41 1.74
N PHE A 390 13.70 21.24 1.89
CA PHE A 390 14.75 21.02 2.90
C PHE A 390 15.98 21.94 2.74
N GLU A 391 16.14 22.53 1.56
CA GLU A 391 17.18 23.48 1.18
C GLU A 391 16.73 24.95 1.28
N GLY A 392 15.45 25.19 1.54
CA GLY A 392 14.87 26.52 1.70
C GLY A 392 14.20 27.09 0.43
N TYR A 393 14.20 26.38 -0.71
CA TYR A 393 13.48 26.82 -1.90
C TYR A 393 11.97 26.73 -1.73
N GLU A 394 11.24 27.68 -2.30
CA GLU A 394 9.76 27.64 -2.31
C GLU A 394 9.26 26.41 -3.07
N ILE A 395 8.32 25.68 -2.46
CA ILE A 395 7.68 24.50 -3.05
C ILE A 395 6.17 24.68 -3.11
N GLY A 396 5.55 24.16 -4.18
CA GLY A 396 4.12 24.27 -4.43
C GLY A 396 3.75 24.11 -5.91
N GLU A 397 2.63 24.72 -6.30
CA GLU A 397 2.10 24.62 -7.67
C GLU A 397 2.73 25.69 -8.56
N VAL A 398 3.22 25.27 -9.74
CA VAL A 398 3.89 26.12 -10.72
C VAL A 398 3.28 25.87 -12.10
N GLY A 399 2.27 26.67 -12.45
CA GLY A 399 1.51 26.49 -13.69
C GLY A 399 0.71 25.19 -13.71
N ALA A 400 0.92 24.35 -14.74
CA ALA A 400 0.25 23.05 -14.86
C ALA A 400 0.95 21.91 -14.11
N PHE A 401 2.13 22.17 -13.54
CA PHE A 401 2.97 21.19 -12.87
C PHE A 401 3.19 21.58 -11.41
N CYS A 402 3.63 20.64 -10.59
CA CYS A 402 3.90 20.86 -9.16
C CYS A 402 5.35 20.51 -8.84
N THR A 403 5.98 21.18 -7.86
CA THR A 403 7.33 20.82 -7.41
C THR A 403 7.33 19.64 -6.43
N LEU A 404 6.16 19.10 -6.12
CA LEU A 404 5.94 17.97 -5.24
C LEU A 404 4.77 17.09 -5.73
N PRO A 405 4.73 15.80 -5.36
CA PRO A 405 3.64 14.89 -5.69
C PRO A 405 2.25 15.39 -5.26
N ARG A 406 1.24 15.10 -6.07
CA ARG A 406 -0.16 15.46 -5.78
C ARG A 406 -0.79 14.55 -4.73
N ARG A 407 -1.70 15.10 -3.93
CA ARG A 407 -2.57 14.30 -3.06
C ARG A 407 -3.52 13.47 -3.92
N ILE A 408 -3.68 12.21 -3.55
CA ILE A 408 -4.43 11.20 -4.32
C ILE A 408 -5.23 10.32 -3.35
N LEU A 409 -6.25 9.61 -3.85
CA LEU A 409 -7.01 8.64 -3.03
C LEU A 409 -6.16 7.41 -2.68
N ASN A 410 -5.27 7.59 -1.71
CA ASN A 410 -4.35 6.57 -1.20
C ASN A 410 -5.02 5.63 -0.19
N ALA A 411 -4.30 4.59 0.24
CA ALA A 411 -4.84 3.60 1.20
C ALA A 411 -5.32 4.25 2.52
N PRO A 412 -4.55 5.14 3.18
CA PRO A 412 -5.03 5.83 4.37
C PRO A 412 -6.34 6.58 4.15
N LEU A 413 -6.49 7.31 3.04
CA LEU A 413 -7.71 8.05 2.75
C LEU A 413 -8.92 7.16 2.43
N ARG A 414 -8.69 5.97 1.84
CA ARG A 414 -9.74 4.96 1.66
C ARG A 414 -10.21 4.40 3.00
N ASP A 415 -9.28 4.13 3.91
CA ASP A 415 -9.58 3.64 5.27
C ASP A 415 -10.18 4.74 6.17
N LEU A 416 -10.06 6.00 5.76
CA LEU A 416 -10.80 7.12 6.34
C LEU A 416 -12.28 7.13 5.91
N GLY A 417 -12.68 6.29 4.96
CA GLY A 417 -14.05 6.16 4.46
C GLY A 417 -14.33 6.93 3.16
N ILE A 418 -13.31 7.48 2.50
CA ILE A 418 -13.48 8.21 1.24
C ILE A 418 -13.61 7.21 0.09
N THR A 419 -14.82 7.14 -0.49
CA THR A 419 -15.18 6.11 -1.49
C THR A 419 -15.67 6.68 -2.83
N ALA A 420 -16.04 7.96 -2.89
CA ALA A 420 -16.46 8.64 -4.11
C ALA A 420 -16.15 10.14 -4.04
N GLY A 421 -15.71 10.73 -5.15
CA GLY A 421 -15.31 12.14 -5.24
C GLY A 421 -13.79 12.32 -5.34
N LYS A 422 -13.35 13.58 -5.44
CA LYS A 422 -11.93 13.95 -5.40
C LYS A 422 -11.47 14.09 -3.94
N VAL A 423 -10.18 13.93 -3.66
CA VAL A 423 -9.62 14.11 -2.30
C VAL A 423 -9.42 15.60 -1.95
N THR A 424 -10.46 16.42 -2.15
CA THR A 424 -10.42 17.86 -1.83
C THR A 424 -10.32 18.09 -0.32
N ASP A 425 -9.87 19.28 0.08
CA ASP A 425 -9.76 19.67 1.49
C ASP A 425 -11.08 19.52 2.25
N ALA A 426 -12.21 19.86 1.62
CA ALA A 426 -13.52 19.72 2.25
C ALA A 426 -13.87 18.25 2.53
N ILE A 427 -13.67 17.36 1.55
CA ILE A 427 -14.02 15.93 1.66
C ILE A 427 -13.12 15.22 2.67
N VAL A 428 -11.81 15.46 2.59
CA VAL A 428 -10.85 14.87 3.53
C VAL A 428 -11.12 15.39 4.94
N GLY A 429 -11.39 16.69 5.08
CA GLY A 429 -11.63 17.35 6.35
C GLY A 429 -12.88 16.88 7.08
N GLU A 430 -13.99 16.70 6.36
CA GLU A 430 -15.22 16.14 6.91
C GLU A 430 -15.00 14.71 7.43
N ALA A 431 -14.18 13.92 6.73
CA ALA A 431 -13.88 12.56 7.14
C ALA A 431 -12.91 12.52 8.34
N LEU A 432 -11.93 13.42 8.39
CA LEU A 432 -11.04 13.62 9.53
C LEU A 432 -11.80 14.04 10.80
N LEU A 433 -12.72 15.01 10.69
CA LEU A 433 -13.59 15.45 11.79
C LEU A 433 -14.40 14.28 12.38
N LYS A 434 -15.02 13.46 11.53
CA LYS A 434 -15.76 12.26 11.95
C LYS A 434 -14.89 11.24 12.68
N LYS A 435 -13.58 11.20 12.38
CA LYS A 435 -12.59 10.33 13.02
C LYS A 435 -11.91 10.98 14.24
N GLY A 436 -12.35 12.17 14.64
CA GLY A 436 -11.91 12.85 15.86
C GLY A 436 -10.67 13.73 15.70
N TYR A 437 -10.33 14.15 14.47
CA TYR A 437 -9.25 15.10 14.21
C TYR A 437 -9.79 16.52 14.08
N GLY A 438 -9.07 17.49 14.64
CA GLY A 438 -9.50 18.88 14.69
C GLY A 438 -10.61 19.13 15.72
N SER A 439 -11.03 20.39 15.86
CA SER A 439 -12.18 20.75 16.71
C SER A 439 -13.45 20.92 15.88
N GLU A 440 -14.63 20.71 16.48
CA GLU A 440 -15.93 20.90 15.82
C GLU A 440 -16.16 22.32 15.24
N GLU A 441 -15.41 23.32 15.72
CA GLU A 441 -15.48 24.71 15.24
C GLU A 441 -14.66 24.98 13.97
N MET A 442 -13.71 24.10 13.62
CA MET A 442 -12.86 24.27 12.44
C MET A 442 -13.61 23.91 11.17
N LYS A 443 -13.33 24.64 10.09
CA LYS A 443 -13.87 24.26 8.78
C LYS A 443 -13.16 22.98 8.30
N PRO A 444 -13.86 22.09 7.58
CA PRO A 444 -13.25 20.90 7.00
C PRO A 444 -11.94 21.19 6.25
N GLU A 445 -11.88 22.28 5.50
CA GLU A 445 -10.68 22.61 4.74
C GLU A 445 -9.47 22.90 5.63
N GLU A 446 -9.69 23.63 6.72
CA GLU A 446 -8.66 23.93 7.71
C GLU A 446 -8.19 22.65 8.41
N VAL A 447 -9.11 21.72 8.71
CA VAL A 447 -8.79 20.42 9.31
C VAL A 447 -7.89 19.58 8.40
N THR A 448 -8.16 19.56 7.09
CA THR A 448 -7.24 18.87 6.15
C THR A 448 -5.86 19.48 6.18
N GLN A 449 -5.78 20.81 6.14
CA GLN A 449 -4.50 21.53 6.09
C GLN A 449 -3.68 21.33 7.37
N SER A 450 -4.30 21.22 8.55
CA SER A 450 -3.60 21.10 9.83
C SER A 450 -3.46 19.68 10.36
N CYS A 451 -4.39 18.77 10.06
CA CYS A 451 -4.48 17.46 10.74
C CYS A 451 -4.19 16.27 9.82
N LEU A 452 -4.07 16.45 8.50
CA LEU A 452 -3.80 15.33 7.58
C LEU A 452 -2.46 14.63 7.89
N ALA A 453 -1.43 15.39 8.25
CA ALA A 453 -0.13 14.85 8.63
C ALA A 453 -0.22 13.91 9.86
N GLN A 454 -0.95 14.34 10.90
CA GLN A 454 -1.22 13.52 12.08
C GLN A 454 -1.95 12.23 11.71
N TYR A 455 -3.01 12.35 10.90
CA TYR A 455 -3.78 11.19 10.45
C TYR A 455 -2.93 10.16 9.71
N TYR A 456 -2.02 10.59 8.82
CA TYR A 456 -1.15 9.66 8.11
C TYR A 456 -0.20 8.91 9.03
N LEU A 457 0.44 9.60 9.99
CA LEU A 457 1.31 8.92 10.96
C LEU A 457 0.51 8.00 11.89
N ASP A 458 -0.66 8.44 12.35
CA ASP A 458 -1.59 7.61 13.12
C ASP A 458 -2.00 6.38 12.33
N TRP A 459 -2.26 6.50 11.03
CA TRP A 459 -2.61 5.36 10.19
C TRP A 459 -1.50 4.32 10.15
N PHE A 460 -0.23 4.71 9.94
CA PHE A 460 0.88 3.75 10.00
C PHE A 460 1.02 3.12 11.38
N ASN A 461 0.91 3.95 12.43
CA ASN A 461 0.99 3.50 13.81
C ASN A 461 -0.15 2.55 14.18
N ASN A 462 -1.36 2.71 13.65
CA ASN A 462 -2.49 1.83 13.97
C ASN A 462 -2.56 0.58 13.08
N THR A 463 -2.04 0.62 11.84
CA THR A 463 -2.25 -0.46 10.85
C THR A 463 -1.03 -1.32 10.57
N SER A 464 0.17 -0.74 10.67
CA SER A 464 1.39 -1.34 10.12
C SER A 464 2.51 -1.51 11.15
N ARG A 465 2.41 -0.84 12.31
CA ARG A 465 3.48 -0.82 13.33
C ARG A 465 3.02 -1.40 14.67
N GLU A 466 3.88 -2.20 15.30
CA GLU A 466 3.70 -2.72 16.66
C GLU A 466 4.04 -1.66 17.74
N GLU A 467 3.62 -1.87 18.99
CA GLU A 467 3.77 -0.93 20.13
C GLU A 467 5.21 -0.45 20.38
N GLY A 468 6.22 -1.27 20.07
CA GLY A 468 7.63 -0.91 20.22
C GLY A 468 8.29 -0.26 19.00
N ASN A 469 7.55 -0.07 17.90
CA ASN A 469 8.09 0.37 16.61
C ASN A 469 7.21 1.47 15.96
N LYS A 470 6.52 2.24 16.79
CA LYS A 470 5.75 3.42 16.37
C LYS A 470 6.70 4.51 15.89
N VAL A 471 6.24 5.28 14.92
CA VAL A 471 6.98 6.42 14.36
C VAL A 471 6.44 7.72 14.90
N TYR A 472 7.31 8.72 15.05
CA TYR A 472 6.92 10.07 15.47
C TYR A 472 7.26 11.18 14.46
N GLY A 473 7.69 10.80 13.26
CA GLY A 473 7.92 11.72 12.15
C GLY A 473 7.94 11.02 10.80
N PHE A 474 7.76 11.76 9.71
CA PHE A 474 7.80 11.20 8.35
C PHE A 474 9.19 10.67 7.95
N SER A 475 10.27 11.20 8.54
CA SER A 475 11.63 10.72 8.30
C SER A 475 11.91 9.32 8.88
N GLU A 476 11.04 8.81 9.76
CA GLU A 476 11.16 7.47 10.35
C GLU A 476 10.40 6.39 9.53
N LEU A 477 9.59 6.80 8.55
CA LEU A 477 8.91 5.89 7.63
C LEU A 477 9.89 5.34 6.59
N THR A 478 9.67 4.10 6.16
CA THR A 478 10.43 3.53 5.05
C THR A 478 10.01 4.14 3.73
N ALA A 479 10.83 3.97 2.69
CA ALA A 479 10.51 4.42 1.34
C ALA A 479 9.20 3.80 0.81
N GLU A 480 8.94 2.52 1.10
CA GLU A 480 7.73 1.82 0.71
C GLU A 480 6.48 2.35 1.44
N GLU A 481 6.61 2.69 2.72
CA GLU A 481 5.52 3.30 3.49
C GLU A 481 5.19 4.69 2.93
N LEU A 482 6.20 5.52 2.67
CA LEU A 482 6.00 6.83 2.04
C LEU A 482 5.38 6.72 0.64
N ALA A 483 5.73 5.67 -0.12
CA ALA A 483 5.15 5.41 -1.43
C ALA A 483 3.64 5.10 -1.36
N ILE A 484 3.12 4.59 -0.23
CA ILE A 484 1.67 4.39 -0.03
C ILE A 484 0.92 5.72 -0.14
N LEU A 485 1.49 6.83 0.36
CA LEU A 485 0.84 8.14 0.37
C LEU A 485 0.60 8.72 -1.04
N THR A 486 1.42 8.32 -2.02
CA THR A 486 1.31 8.75 -3.42
C THR A 486 0.68 7.69 -4.33
N ASN A 487 0.26 6.55 -3.77
CA ASN A 487 -0.33 5.44 -4.53
C ASN A 487 -1.86 5.50 -4.55
N GLY A 488 -2.44 5.80 -5.70
CA GLY A 488 -3.89 5.84 -5.89
C GLY A 488 -4.27 5.95 -7.37
N THR A 489 -5.54 6.23 -7.66
CA THR A 489 -6.02 6.40 -9.05
C THR A 489 -5.82 7.85 -9.53
N ALA A 490 -5.25 8.02 -10.73
CA ALA A 490 -4.82 9.33 -11.24
C ALA A 490 -5.95 10.37 -11.39
N ASP A 491 -7.19 9.91 -11.57
CA ASP A 491 -8.39 10.74 -11.72
C ASP A 491 -8.83 11.45 -10.42
N THR A 492 -8.24 11.09 -9.29
CA THR A 492 -8.54 11.67 -7.97
C THR A 492 -7.58 12.77 -7.53
N THR A 493 -6.56 13.09 -8.34
CA THR A 493 -5.46 13.97 -7.90
C THR A 493 -5.85 15.44 -7.70
N VAL A 494 -5.30 16.05 -6.65
CA VAL A 494 -5.38 17.50 -6.35
C VAL A 494 -4.01 17.99 -5.84
N ALA A 495 -3.78 19.31 -5.83
CA ALA A 495 -2.60 19.86 -5.17
C ALA A 495 -2.64 19.53 -3.67
N GLU A 496 -1.48 19.21 -3.08
CA GLU A 496 -1.38 19.08 -1.63
C GLU A 496 -1.58 20.47 -0.98
N SER A 497 -2.15 20.49 0.22
CA SER A 497 -2.48 21.70 0.98
C SER A 497 -2.02 21.62 2.44
N CYS A 498 -1.69 20.41 2.94
CA CYS A 498 -1.04 20.25 4.23
C CYS A 498 0.47 20.43 4.08
N SER A 499 1.03 21.49 4.67
CA SER A 499 2.46 21.83 4.53
C SER A 499 3.38 20.72 5.05
N ALA A 500 3.06 20.12 6.20
CA ALA A 500 3.85 19.00 6.75
C ALA A 500 3.89 17.78 5.83
N VAL A 501 2.77 17.47 5.15
CA VAL A 501 2.73 16.39 4.14
C VAL A 501 3.53 16.80 2.91
N ALA A 502 3.42 18.06 2.47
CA ALA A 502 4.16 18.58 1.33
C ALA A 502 5.68 18.51 1.54
N ASP A 503 6.17 18.90 2.73
CA ASP A 503 7.58 18.82 3.11
C ASP A 503 8.07 17.36 3.08
N ALA A 504 7.28 16.44 3.62
CA ALA A 504 7.59 15.00 3.61
C ALA A 504 7.62 14.41 2.19
N LEU A 505 6.68 14.80 1.32
CA LEU A 505 6.63 14.35 -0.08
C LEU A 505 7.81 14.92 -0.90
N TYR A 506 8.17 16.18 -0.67
CA TYR A 506 9.35 16.79 -1.28
C TYR A 506 10.64 16.10 -0.84
N TYR A 507 10.80 15.89 0.47
CA TYR A 507 11.91 15.12 1.03
C TYR A 507 12.02 13.73 0.41
N THR A 508 10.93 12.97 0.41
CA THR A 508 10.88 11.61 -0.15
C THR A 508 11.27 11.59 -1.63
N THR A 509 10.85 12.61 -2.39
CA THR A 509 11.18 12.73 -3.81
C THR A 509 12.68 12.75 -4.04
N TYR A 510 13.45 13.50 -3.25
CA TYR A 510 14.90 13.61 -3.44
C TYR A 510 15.73 12.67 -2.55
N HIS A 511 15.16 12.11 -1.48
CA HIS A 511 15.84 11.15 -0.62
C HIS A 511 15.71 9.71 -1.14
N ASN A 512 14.51 9.30 -1.59
CA ASN A 512 14.22 7.91 -1.91
C ASN A 512 13.93 7.66 -3.39
N VAL A 513 13.31 8.63 -4.08
CA VAL A 513 12.75 8.39 -5.42
C VAL A 513 13.67 8.82 -6.55
N TYR A 514 14.23 10.03 -6.49
CA TYR A 514 15.14 10.55 -7.50
C TYR A 514 16.58 10.31 -7.09
N THR A 515 17.19 9.32 -7.74
CA THR A 515 18.47 8.74 -7.33
C THR A 515 19.60 9.08 -8.31
N PHE A 516 20.81 9.10 -7.78
CA PHE A 516 22.07 9.44 -8.44
C PHE A 516 23.06 8.31 -8.17
N ASP A 517 23.30 7.47 -9.17
CA ASP A 517 24.04 6.20 -9.03
C ASP A 517 23.54 5.36 -7.82
N GLY A 518 22.21 5.28 -7.66
CA GLY A 518 21.53 4.43 -6.67
C GLY A 518 21.31 5.05 -5.28
N GLU A 519 21.73 6.30 -5.04
CA GLU A 519 21.52 7.02 -3.76
C GLU A 519 20.74 8.32 -3.99
N GLY A 520 19.90 8.76 -3.06
CA GLY A 520 19.09 9.97 -3.18
C GLY A 520 19.91 11.25 -3.29
N LEU A 521 19.40 12.23 -4.04
CA LEU A 521 20.00 13.56 -4.15
C LEU A 521 20.17 14.25 -2.78
N TYR A 522 19.19 14.09 -1.89
CA TYR A 522 19.27 14.64 -0.53
C TYR A 522 20.54 14.16 0.21
N ASP A 523 20.83 12.85 0.14
CA ASP A 523 22.01 12.27 0.78
C ASP A 523 23.30 12.67 0.07
N ARG A 524 23.26 12.89 -1.25
CA ARG A 524 24.38 13.50 -1.98
C ARG A 524 24.65 14.92 -1.50
N MET A 525 23.60 15.73 -1.31
CA MET A 525 23.69 17.12 -0.84
C MET A 525 24.23 17.22 0.58
N LEU A 526 23.85 16.33 1.49
CA LEU A 526 24.38 16.26 2.86
C LEU A 526 25.91 16.15 2.91
N LYS A 527 26.50 15.55 1.87
CA LYS A 527 27.94 15.28 1.77
C LYS A 527 28.69 16.35 0.96
N ASN A 528 28.01 17.34 0.39
CA ASN A 528 28.66 18.42 -0.36
C ASN A 528 29.73 19.11 0.51
N GLY A 529 30.86 19.48 -0.10
CA GLY A 529 31.98 20.11 0.60
C GLY A 529 32.81 19.18 1.48
N GLN A 530 32.53 17.87 1.48
CA GLN A 530 33.39 16.86 2.10
C GLN A 530 34.29 16.21 1.04
N GLU A 531 35.55 15.96 1.40
CA GLU A 531 36.49 15.19 0.57
C GLU A 531 35.92 13.78 0.30
N GLY A 532 35.97 13.34 -0.96
CA GLY A 532 35.41 12.05 -1.36
C GLY A 532 33.88 12.02 -1.42
N SER A 533 33.20 13.16 -1.32
CA SER A 533 31.77 13.25 -1.63
C SER A 533 31.47 12.85 -3.08
N TYR A 534 30.20 12.65 -3.40
CA TYR A 534 29.79 12.23 -4.74
C TYR A 534 30.23 13.23 -5.82
N ALA A 535 29.96 14.53 -5.63
CA ALA A 535 30.37 15.55 -6.58
C ALA A 535 31.91 15.66 -6.69
N ASP A 536 32.60 15.58 -5.55
CA ASP A 536 34.06 15.62 -5.45
C ASP A 536 34.73 14.47 -6.22
N THR A 537 34.21 13.26 -6.06
CA THR A 537 34.66 12.06 -6.78
C THR A 537 34.42 12.20 -8.28
N ARG A 538 33.23 12.65 -8.68
CA ARG A 538 32.87 12.79 -10.11
C ARG A 538 33.75 13.81 -10.84
N VAL A 539 34.10 14.92 -10.19
CA VAL A 539 34.99 15.93 -10.79
C VAL A 539 36.44 15.46 -10.81
N SER A 540 36.88 14.74 -9.78
CA SER A 540 38.21 14.13 -9.75
C SER A 540 38.37 13.09 -10.89
N ASP A 541 37.37 12.24 -11.08
CA ASP A 541 37.33 11.28 -12.19
C ASP A 541 37.31 12.00 -13.55
N LEU A 542 36.52 13.07 -13.68
CA LEU A 542 36.45 13.88 -14.90
C LEU A 542 37.81 14.48 -15.30
N LEU A 543 38.58 15.01 -14.35
CA LEU A 543 39.92 15.55 -14.65
C LEU A 543 40.91 14.46 -15.04
N LYS A 544 40.82 13.30 -14.38
CA LYS A 544 41.76 12.19 -14.56
C LYS A 544 41.51 11.45 -15.88
N ASP A 545 40.25 11.12 -16.15
CA ASP A 545 39.87 10.24 -17.25
C ASP A 545 39.36 11.03 -18.47
N GLY A 546 39.11 12.35 -18.31
CA GLY A 546 38.61 13.25 -19.36
C GLY A 546 37.11 13.16 -19.59
N GLU A 547 36.44 12.16 -19.01
CA GLU A 547 35.00 11.97 -19.05
C GLU A 547 34.48 11.32 -17.79
N VAL A 548 33.25 11.65 -17.39
CA VAL A 548 32.54 11.02 -16.29
C VAL A 548 31.07 10.88 -16.63
N LYS A 549 30.42 9.86 -16.09
CA LYS A 549 28.98 9.65 -16.26
C LYS A 549 28.23 9.88 -14.96
N ILE A 550 27.12 10.62 -15.03
CA ILE A 550 26.13 10.72 -13.95
C ILE A 550 24.91 9.92 -14.39
N THR A 551 24.56 8.90 -13.60
CA THR A 551 23.33 8.13 -13.81
C THR A 551 22.25 8.64 -12.88
N THR A 552 21.10 9.02 -13.45
CA THR A 552 19.91 9.36 -12.66
C THR A 552 18.74 8.46 -12.99
N ASN A 553 17.89 8.21 -12.00
CA ASN A 553 16.69 7.40 -12.17
C ASN A 553 15.59 7.91 -11.25
N LEU A 554 14.38 8.04 -11.80
CA LEU A 554 13.17 8.14 -11.00
C LEU A 554 12.70 6.71 -10.69
N ASN A 555 12.76 6.30 -9.43
CA ASN A 555 12.55 4.91 -9.03
C ASN A 555 11.15 4.40 -9.45
N GLY A 556 11.10 3.44 -10.37
CA GLY A 556 9.84 2.92 -10.93
C GLY A 556 8.96 2.12 -9.96
N VAL A 557 9.47 1.73 -8.79
CA VAL A 557 8.70 1.05 -7.73
C VAL A 557 8.08 2.05 -6.78
N LEU A 558 8.77 3.16 -6.50
CA LEU A 558 8.35 4.16 -5.51
C LEU A 558 7.59 5.33 -6.13
N ALA A 559 7.87 5.68 -7.39
CA ALA A 559 7.19 6.75 -8.11
C ALA A 559 5.83 6.30 -8.65
N ASN A 560 4.80 6.52 -7.84
CA ASN A 560 3.42 6.13 -8.13
C ASN A 560 2.64 7.26 -8.83
N ASN A 561 1.33 7.06 -9.07
CA ASN A 561 0.49 8.02 -9.80
C ASN A 561 0.45 9.44 -9.19
N GLY A 562 0.72 9.60 -7.89
CA GLY A 562 0.86 10.92 -7.28
C GLY A 562 2.00 11.77 -7.87
N TYR A 563 3.01 11.14 -8.48
CA TYR A 563 4.13 11.83 -9.14
C TYR A 563 3.78 12.39 -10.52
N GLN A 564 2.61 12.09 -11.08
CA GLN A 564 2.21 12.64 -12.37
C GLN A 564 2.21 14.18 -12.32
N MET A 565 2.77 14.80 -13.36
CA MET A 565 2.94 16.25 -13.47
C MET A 565 3.84 16.88 -12.37
N THR A 566 4.73 16.08 -11.75
CA THR A 566 5.74 16.59 -10.79
C THR A 566 6.99 17.03 -11.54
N ARG A 567 7.46 18.26 -11.28
CA ARG A 567 8.75 18.78 -11.74
C ARG A 567 9.82 18.40 -10.72
N TYR A 568 10.92 17.88 -11.23
CA TYR A 568 12.12 17.61 -10.47
C TYR A 568 13.34 17.92 -11.36
N GLY A 569 14.47 18.18 -10.74
CA GLY A 569 15.70 18.50 -11.44
C GLY A 569 16.86 18.65 -10.49
N PHE A 570 18.06 18.75 -11.06
CA PHE A 570 19.28 18.97 -10.31
C PHE A 570 20.22 19.88 -11.09
N GLY A 571 21.15 20.47 -10.36
CA GLY A 571 22.29 21.21 -10.89
C GLY A 571 23.58 20.63 -10.35
N MET A 572 24.68 20.95 -11.03
CA MET A 572 26.02 20.60 -10.60
C MET A 572 26.96 21.74 -10.94
N GLN A 573 27.89 22.04 -10.04
CA GLN A 573 28.96 22.99 -10.30
C GLN A 573 30.26 22.56 -9.63
N PHE A 574 31.37 23.10 -10.12
CA PHE A 574 32.69 22.88 -9.57
C PHE A 574 33.67 23.96 -10.03
N GLU A 575 34.85 23.97 -9.43
CA GLU A 575 35.91 24.91 -9.72
C GLU A 575 37.21 24.18 -10.05
N LEU A 576 37.94 24.68 -11.05
CA LEU A 576 39.26 24.22 -11.43
C LEU A 576 40.26 25.36 -11.25
N SER A 577 41.45 25.07 -10.73
CA SER A 577 42.53 26.03 -10.55
C SER A 577 43.79 25.56 -11.27
N ARG A 578 44.50 26.48 -11.91
CA ARG A 578 45.75 26.20 -12.60
C ARG A 578 46.79 25.71 -11.60
N GLU A 579 47.50 24.64 -11.95
CA GLU A 579 48.65 24.18 -11.18
C GLU A 579 49.78 25.21 -11.26
N PRO A 580 50.35 25.64 -10.11
CA PRO A 580 51.47 26.56 -10.14
C PRO A 580 52.66 25.91 -10.86
N GLU A 581 53.18 26.61 -11.86
CA GLU A 581 54.34 26.14 -12.63
C GLU A 581 55.55 26.01 -11.68
N VAL A 582 55.95 24.78 -11.38
CA VAL A 582 57.12 24.52 -10.56
C VAL A 582 58.34 24.91 -11.38
N THR A 583 58.88 26.12 -11.15
CA THR A 583 60.16 26.49 -11.74
C THR A 583 61.21 25.54 -11.16
N PRO A 584 61.93 24.73 -11.98
CA PRO A 584 62.96 23.87 -11.44
C PRO A 584 63.98 24.74 -10.69
N PRO A 585 64.45 24.34 -9.50
CA PRO A 585 65.45 25.12 -8.80
C PRO A 585 66.65 25.30 -9.73
N VAL A 586 67.02 26.56 -9.97
CA VAL A 586 68.26 26.89 -10.69
C VAL A 586 69.39 26.23 -9.90
N THR A 587 69.98 25.17 -10.46
CA THR A 587 71.19 24.55 -9.93
C THR A 587 72.32 25.57 -10.11
N THR A 588 72.54 26.42 -9.11
CA THR A 588 73.79 27.16 -9.02
C THR A 588 74.89 26.14 -8.77
N SER A 589 75.72 25.90 -9.79
CA SER A 589 76.97 25.15 -9.66
C SER A 589 77.75 25.73 -8.48
N PRO A 590 78.23 24.93 -7.50
CA PRO A 590 78.99 25.45 -6.39
C PRO A 590 80.27 26.10 -6.93
N GLU A 591 80.44 27.39 -6.60
CA GLU A 591 81.68 28.11 -6.78
C GLU A 591 82.74 27.48 -5.84
N PRO A 592 83.98 27.21 -6.32
CA PRO A 592 84.98 26.51 -5.52
C PRO A 592 85.43 27.37 -4.34
N THR A 593 85.12 26.90 -3.12
CA THR A 593 85.61 27.50 -1.87
C THR A 593 87.05 27.02 -1.58
N PRO A 594 87.99 27.89 -1.17
CA PRO A 594 89.40 27.54 -1.01
C PRO A 594 89.66 26.60 0.19
N SER A 595 90.61 25.70 -0.02
CA SER A 595 91.05 24.63 0.90
C SER A 595 91.79 25.17 2.14
N ALA A 596 91.42 24.69 3.32
CA ALA A 596 92.14 24.89 4.58
C ALA A 596 92.89 23.61 5.01
N THR A 597 94.11 23.81 5.52
CA THR A 597 95.15 22.85 5.91
C THR A 597 94.76 21.97 7.12
N PRO A 598 95.23 20.70 7.23
CA PRO A 598 94.80 19.77 8.29
C PRO A 598 95.66 19.84 9.58
N GLU A 599 95.04 19.49 10.71
CA GLU A 599 95.66 19.29 12.04
C GLU A 599 95.67 17.78 12.41
N PRO A 600 96.65 17.24 13.17
CA PRO A 600 96.86 15.80 13.29
C PRO A 600 96.12 15.12 14.46
N THR A 601 95.87 13.83 14.26
CA THR A 601 95.32 12.85 15.21
C THR A 601 96.37 12.35 16.21
N PRO A 602 95.97 11.77 17.36
CA PRO A 602 96.45 10.42 17.63
C PRO A 602 95.41 9.43 18.17
N THR A 603 95.72 8.16 17.89
CA THR A 603 94.96 6.92 18.04
C THR A 603 95.27 6.20 19.36
N GLY A 604 94.33 5.40 19.87
CA GLY A 604 94.59 4.31 20.82
C GLY A 604 93.39 3.37 21.05
N THR A 605 93.44 2.19 20.44
CA THR A 605 92.56 0.99 20.60
C THR A 605 93.14 0.00 21.64
N PRO A 606 92.59 -1.21 21.92
CA PRO A 606 91.21 -1.71 22.11
C PRO A 606 91.04 -2.54 23.43
N ASP A 607 89.81 -2.97 23.77
CA ASP A 607 89.32 -4.36 23.57
C ASP A 607 88.39 -4.98 24.67
N THR A 608 87.45 -5.80 24.16
CA THR A 608 86.65 -6.90 24.74
C THR A 608 85.34 -6.67 25.51
N THR A 609 84.25 -7.14 24.87
CA THR A 609 82.87 -7.49 25.32
C THR A 609 82.82 -8.88 26.02
N PRO A 610 81.66 -9.51 26.37
CA PRO A 610 80.34 -9.06 26.90
C PRO A 610 79.86 -9.89 28.14
N THR A 611 78.76 -9.51 28.82
CA THR A 611 77.55 -10.34 29.13
C THR A 611 76.51 -9.64 30.05
N THR A 612 75.23 -9.99 29.84
CA THR A 612 73.92 -9.54 30.42
C THR A 612 73.72 -9.89 31.92
N PRO A 613 72.75 -9.32 32.71
CA PRO A 613 71.28 -9.57 32.57
C PRO A 613 70.30 -8.44 33.08
N THR A 614 69.03 -8.83 33.24
CA THR A 614 67.70 -8.17 33.15
C THR A 614 67.05 -7.58 34.45
N THR A 615 65.98 -6.76 34.27
CA THR A 615 64.74 -6.51 35.09
C THR A 615 64.50 -5.18 35.87
N THR A 616 63.21 -4.77 35.81
CA THR A 616 62.38 -3.54 36.12
C THR A 616 62.12 -3.22 37.63
N PRO A 617 61.22 -2.27 38.09
CA PRO A 617 60.81 -0.86 37.77
C PRO A 617 60.82 0.15 38.97
N THR A 618 60.53 1.45 38.76
CA THR A 618 59.33 2.24 39.26
C THR A 618 59.56 3.78 39.21
N ALA A 619 58.50 4.55 38.89
CA ALA A 619 58.42 6.02 38.71
C ALA A 619 57.44 6.66 39.74
N PRO A 620 56.98 7.92 39.61
CA PRO A 620 57.66 9.23 39.72
C PRO A 620 56.93 10.18 40.73
N PRO A 621 57.36 11.46 40.87
CA PRO A 621 56.61 12.52 41.55
C PRO A 621 56.46 13.79 40.63
N ASP A 622 55.89 14.97 40.92
CA ASP A 622 55.48 15.70 42.14
C ASP A 622 54.51 16.88 41.79
N THR A 623 53.84 17.38 42.83
CA THR A 623 52.89 18.51 43.04
C THR A 623 53.56 19.92 43.02
N PRO A 624 52.92 21.12 43.22
CA PRO A 624 52.08 21.59 44.39
C PRO A 624 50.84 22.50 44.03
N ASP A 625 49.73 22.65 44.81
CA ASP A 625 49.40 23.31 46.13
C ASP A 625 49.27 24.87 46.07
N ASP A 626 48.33 25.64 46.67
CA ASP A 626 47.20 25.47 47.63
C ASP A 626 46.29 26.75 47.66
N SER A 627 45.01 26.62 48.10
CA SER A 627 44.10 27.53 48.89
C SER A 627 43.80 29.01 48.46
N ASP A 628 42.67 29.70 48.72
CA ASP A 628 41.43 29.55 49.52
C ASP A 628 40.35 30.60 49.09
N ASP A 629 39.14 30.49 49.66
CA ASP A 629 38.18 31.57 50.08
C ASP A 629 36.84 31.89 49.34
N SER A 630 35.75 31.67 50.10
CA SER A 630 34.49 32.45 50.34
C SER A 630 33.38 32.71 49.28
N ASP A 631 32.15 32.36 49.71
CA ASP A 631 30.80 32.97 49.62
C ASP A 631 30.24 33.74 48.38
N THR A 632 28.98 33.43 48.08
CA THR A 632 28.00 34.01 47.11
C THR A 632 27.50 35.40 47.56
N PRO A 633 26.60 36.15 46.85
CA PRO A 633 26.08 36.08 45.45
C PRO A 633 26.01 37.47 44.74
N ASP A 634 25.83 37.52 43.40
CA ASP A 634 25.03 38.59 42.76
C ASP A 634 24.63 38.28 41.31
N THR A 635 23.54 38.92 40.88
CA THR A 635 22.64 38.57 39.76
C THR A 635 22.97 39.38 38.48
N PRO A 636 22.14 39.34 37.41
CA PRO A 636 22.34 38.66 36.13
C PRO A 636 22.89 39.55 34.99
N GLY A 637 23.60 38.94 34.04
CA GLY A 637 24.01 39.62 32.80
C GLY A 637 24.18 38.66 31.62
N THR A 638 23.26 38.81 30.66
CA THR A 638 23.36 38.57 29.20
C THR A 638 24.16 37.35 28.69
N PRO A 639 23.54 36.38 27.98
CA PRO A 639 24.28 35.30 27.33
C PRO A 639 25.11 35.83 26.15
N SER A 640 26.42 35.62 26.19
CA SER A 640 27.28 35.64 25.01
C SER A 640 27.29 34.25 24.36
N GLU A 641 27.33 34.27 23.02
CA GLU A 641 27.48 33.19 22.02
C GLU A 641 27.77 31.75 22.49
N PRO A 642 27.06 30.74 21.93
CA PRO A 642 27.42 29.34 22.14
C PRO A 642 28.74 29.02 21.44
N ALA A 643 29.72 28.56 22.23
CA ALA A 643 30.95 27.98 21.74
C ALA A 643 30.70 26.61 21.07
N THR A 644 31.44 26.38 19.99
CA THR A 644 31.51 25.17 19.17
C THR A 644 31.76 23.90 20.02
N PRO A 645 31.02 22.79 19.83
CA PRO A 645 31.29 21.55 20.55
C PRO A 645 32.55 20.87 20.01
N VAL A 646 33.45 20.50 20.93
CA VAL A 646 34.65 19.71 20.68
C VAL A 646 34.26 18.23 20.58
N THR A 647 34.71 17.58 19.51
CA THR A 647 34.52 16.15 19.19
C THR A 647 35.24 15.25 20.22
N PRO A 648 34.59 14.22 20.80
CA PRO A 648 35.28 13.24 21.63
C PRO A 648 36.03 12.22 20.76
N GLN A 649 37.33 12.06 21.03
CA GLN A 649 38.18 11.02 20.44
C GLN A 649 37.81 9.62 20.96
N VAL A 650 37.66 8.67 20.02
CA VAL A 650 37.42 7.25 20.26
C VAL A 650 38.73 6.48 20.14
N LEU A 651 39.06 5.65 21.13
CA LEU A 651 40.11 4.61 21.04
C LEU A 651 39.73 3.43 21.94
N GLY A 652 39.42 2.26 21.35
CA GLY A 652 39.12 1.06 22.14
C GLY A 652 38.56 -0.18 21.43
N VAL A 653 39.24 -0.66 20.39
CA VAL A 653 39.41 -2.07 19.94
C VAL A 653 38.33 -3.14 20.22
N ARG A 654 37.85 -3.72 19.10
CA ARG A 654 37.12 -4.98 18.86
C ARG A 654 37.22 -6.09 19.93
N ARG A 655 36.06 -6.61 20.34
CA ARG A 655 35.84 -8.05 20.57
C ARG A 655 34.71 -8.54 19.66
N GLN A 656 35.05 -9.40 18.69
CA GLN A 656 34.07 -10.12 17.89
C GLN A 656 33.39 -11.18 18.76
N ARG A 657 32.09 -11.01 19.03
CA ARG A 657 31.17 -12.14 19.26
C ARG A 657 30.22 -12.15 18.08
N VAL A 658 30.40 -13.13 17.21
CA VAL A 658 29.43 -13.49 16.18
C VAL A 658 28.20 -14.02 16.90
N VAL A 659 27.15 -13.21 16.98
CA VAL A 659 25.79 -13.68 17.26
C VAL A 659 25.09 -13.68 15.91
N SER A 660 24.91 -14.87 15.35
CA SER A 660 24.02 -15.07 14.22
C SER A 660 22.59 -14.96 14.76
N ILE A 661 21.99 -13.78 14.66
CA ILE A 661 20.55 -13.65 14.68
C ILE A 661 20.12 -13.99 13.26
N THR A 662 19.63 -15.22 13.06
CA THR A 662 18.78 -15.50 11.92
C THR A 662 17.52 -14.70 12.12
N ASP A 663 17.45 -13.54 11.45
CA ASP A 663 16.17 -12.88 11.20
C ASP A 663 15.35 -13.87 10.37
N ASP A 664 14.34 -14.44 11.00
CA ASP A 664 13.30 -15.18 10.30
C ASP A 664 12.57 -14.16 9.42
N PRO A 665 12.55 -14.30 8.08
CA PRO A 665 11.82 -13.37 7.25
C PRO A 665 10.33 -13.58 7.51
N THR A 666 9.74 -12.74 8.36
CA THR A 666 8.29 -12.64 8.46
C THR A 666 7.78 -12.19 7.10
N PRO A 667 7.04 -13.02 6.34
CA PRO A 667 6.53 -12.58 5.06
C PRO A 667 5.36 -11.64 5.33
N LEU A 668 5.51 -10.35 5.02
CA LEU A 668 4.41 -9.40 4.81
C LEU A 668 3.59 -9.72 3.54
N ALA A 669 3.43 -11.01 3.25
CA ALA A 669 2.58 -11.51 2.19
C ALA A 669 1.30 -12.03 2.85
N ASP A 670 0.24 -11.21 2.79
CA ASP A 670 -1.11 -11.65 2.39
C ASP A 670 -2.22 -10.61 2.60
N ARG A 671 -1.91 -9.36 3.00
CA ARG A 671 -2.93 -8.29 3.04
C ARG A 671 -2.59 -6.97 2.32
N ALA A 672 -1.37 -6.80 1.81
CA ALA A 672 -0.97 -5.58 1.07
C ALA A 672 -0.63 -5.81 -0.42
N VAL A 673 -0.73 -7.04 -0.94
CA VAL A 673 -0.37 -7.35 -2.35
C VAL A 673 -1.56 -7.95 -3.09
N LEU A 674 -2.55 -7.12 -3.40
CA LEU A 674 -3.46 -7.36 -4.52
C LEU A 674 -3.57 -6.07 -5.33
N GLY A 675 -2.63 -5.90 -6.26
CA GLY A 675 -2.59 -4.75 -7.16
C GLY A 675 -1.32 -4.62 -8.01
N ALA A 676 -0.24 -5.36 -7.70
CA ALA A 676 0.97 -5.39 -8.51
C ALA A 676 0.80 -6.25 -9.78
N SER A 677 0.02 -5.76 -10.74
CA SER A 677 0.14 -6.09 -12.17
C SER A 677 -0.81 -5.19 -12.96
N ARG A 678 -0.34 -3.98 -13.26
CA ARG A 678 -0.57 -3.22 -14.50
C ARG A 678 0.16 -1.89 -14.39
N ARG A 679 1.04 -1.65 -15.36
CA ARG A 679 1.65 -0.35 -15.68
C ARG A 679 0.62 0.79 -15.57
N PRO A 680 1.01 2.01 -15.14
CA PRO A 680 0.24 3.20 -15.47
C PRO A 680 0.12 3.25 -17.01
N ARG A 681 -1.08 3.00 -17.55
CA ARG A 681 -1.34 3.17 -18.98
C ARG A 681 -1.73 4.62 -19.21
N THR A 682 -0.77 5.46 -19.56
CA THR A 682 -1.03 6.74 -20.21
C THR A 682 -0.60 6.63 -21.68
N GLY A 683 -1.53 6.87 -22.60
CA GLY A 683 -1.20 7.13 -24.00
C GLY A 683 -1.40 5.97 -24.99
N ASP A 684 -2.55 6.01 -25.68
CA ASP A 684 -2.89 5.44 -26.98
C ASP A 684 -2.89 3.92 -27.20
N ASP A 685 -4.09 3.33 -27.08
CA ASP A 685 -4.46 2.04 -27.71
C ASP A 685 -5.77 2.18 -28.50
N SER A 686 -6.05 3.39 -29.03
CA SER A 686 -7.31 3.71 -29.71
C SER A 686 -7.41 3.10 -31.13
N ASN A 687 -6.30 2.66 -31.73
CA ASN A 687 -6.30 2.09 -33.08
C ASN A 687 -6.42 0.56 -33.12
N THR A 688 -6.00 -0.16 -32.08
CA THR A 688 -6.02 -1.64 -32.05
C THR A 688 -7.41 -2.16 -31.66
N TRP A 689 -8.10 -1.49 -30.73
CA TRP A 689 -9.48 -1.81 -30.36
C TRP A 689 -10.46 -1.50 -31.50
N ASN A 690 -10.30 -0.37 -32.19
CA ASN A 690 -11.15 -0.01 -33.33
C ASN A 690 -11.00 -0.95 -34.53
N ARG A 691 -9.80 -1.50 -34.77
CA ARG A 691 -9.59 -2.54 -35.80
C ARG A 691 -10.20 -3.88 -35.40
N GLY A 692 -10.11 -4.26 -34.12
CA GLY A 692 -10.77 -5.47 -33.60
C GLY A 692 -12.30 -5.38 -33.67
N PHE A 693 -12.87 -4.23 -33.34
CA PHE A 693 -14.31 -3.98 -33.41
C PHE A 693 -14.83 -3.99 -34.87
N ALA A 694 -14.10 -3.39 -35.82
CA ALA A 694 -14.44 -3.41 -37.24
C ALA A 694 -14.35 -4.81 -37.87
N LEU A 695 -13.40 -5.65 -37.43
CA LEU A 695 -13.32 -7.05 -37.87
C LEU A 695 -14.45 -7.92 -37.26
N SER A 696 -14.91 -7.61 -36.04
CA SER A 696 -16.04 -8.32 -35.43
C SER A 696 -17.38 -8.03 -36.13
N LEU A 697 -17.58 -6.79 -36.62
CA LEU A 697 -18.78 -6.38 -37.35
C LEU A 697 -18.86 -6.99 -38.76
N THR A 698 -17.71 -7.19 -39.42
CA THR A 698 -17.65 -7.88 -40.72
C THR A 698 -17.90 -9.39 -40.56
N GLY A 699 -17.43 -10.01 -39.46
CA GLY A 699 -17.76 -11.38 -39.09
C GLY A 699 -19.26 -11.61 -38.80
N LEU A 700 -19.89 -10.69 -38.05
CA LEU A 700 -21.32 -10.76 -37.74
C LEU A 700 -22.20 -10.57 -39.00
N GLY A 701 -21.78 -9.67 -39.91
CA GLY A 701 -22.45 -9.46 -41.20
C GLY A 701 -22.39 -10.69 -42.11
N ALA A 702 -21.25 -11.38 -42.18
CA ALA A 702 -21.10 -12.61 -42.97
C ALA A 702 -21.96 -13.77 -42.41
N TRP A 703 -22.04 -13.90 -41.08
CA TRP A 703 -22.85 -14.93 -40.43
C TRP A 703 -24.36 -14.74 -40.66
N LEU A 704 -24.86 -13.50 -40.61
CA LEU A 704 -26.27 -13.19 -40.87
C LEU A 704 -26.67 -13.42 -42.34
N ILE A 705 -25.77 -13.18 -43.29
CA ILE A 705 -26.01 -13.45 -44.73
C ILE A 705 -26.03 -14.96 -45.02
N ILE A 706 -25.19 -15.75 -44.35
CA ILE A 706 -25.18 -17.22 -44.49
C ILE A 706 -26.44 -17.83 -43.89
N LYS A 707 -26.90 -17.34 -42.72
CA LYS A 707 -28.13 -17.84 -42.10
C LYS A 707 -29.40 -17.52 -42.90
N LYS A 708 -29.42 -16.40 -43.64
CA LYS A 708 -30.55 -16.00 -44.49
C LYS A 708 -30.63 -16.76 -45.83
N LYS A 709 -29.56 -17.46 -46.24
CA LYS A 709 -29.56 -18.34 -47.44
C LYS A 709 -29.90 -19.80 -47.13
N GLN A 710 -30.05 -20.17 -45.86
CA GLN A 710 -30.39 -21.53 -45.41
C GLN A 710 -31.81 -21.65 -44.83
N SER A 711 -32.69 -20.66 -45.07
CA SER A 711 -34.13 -20.75 -44.82
C SER A 711 -34.91 -20.57 -46.11
#